data_AF-A0A1Y1Y3T6-F1
#
_entry.id   AF-A0A1Y1Y3T6-F1
#
_cell.length_a   1.000
_cell.length_b   1.000
_cell.length_c   1.000
_cell.angle_alpha   90.00
_cell.angle_beta   90.00
_cell.angle_gamma   90.00
#
_symmetry.space_group_name_H-M   'P 1'
#
loop_
_entity.id
_entity.type
_entity.pdbx_description
1 polymer ?
#
loop_
_entity_poly.entity_id
_entity_poly.type
_entity_poly.pdbx_seq_one_letter_code
_entity_poly.pdbx_strand_id
1 'polypeptide(L)'
;MSGTRERRNSISSNDDTLMNDDEIYWDEKYQLPPIEKPITSPKAQSIWIKVNSVVDFFFIKTFLKPCGLDTKEKREAWREKIRYFRAMVFLVLLMIALLFVLPFFICKQTEGVKKGILTVNKPYCIFLDVVYIVFMVCAVGVMVLNVIAAIIVQRSGKIYKSPLPEAEKPKKLLALHIPCYSESKEVILKTVNSVVQSEYDDESKLLFVVSDGNVTGSGNDKSTPRILVEDIFKCEDQAQPLMYQSVGHGDARLNKACVYTGFYSPDDEPNRKIKYLLIIKVGLETEKGAAKPGNRSKRDSQLIVYNFFREANGFFLDDVMKKIESEDQNPFMNTAYEFDGNLGAKAANIEIARTSAYIQDLSLWGAGPGAGFSVTSLSSAYDSTPVSSNASISGNSYRRPKTRFSCPMFAEMYSSLRRIGCNAKNVEYVLVADADTYIRPNGLDILVHSLEADPTLSGVCGETKVENRRQTYITSIQVFEYFLTHCLLKSFESFYANVLVLSGCFTVYRLKRHEKDPRTGKKVIKPAVLDPRIMRDYMAEPKLMREHNLLTIGEDRYLCTLVIRYLNDMRTRYIPAAVCTTTVPDTLSVLLCQRRRWTNSLIHNHFDLFVNPPAFPSFRLRFWFKLVMVSELWSAAAIPFFLPFGFVIAIYGFWTHLTWLSLSFTIFLFCLPGLIALMAGRRTQFGWWIVFLFGLPLWAIVVPLYSLWKMDDFSWGSTRPTNTSPDGEAGSTEKEYVAVDVPEPTFREGNGSYNMNHLTPSSTNLPRVSPAHHRHSVV
;
A
#
# COMPACT_ATOMS: atom_id res chain seq x y z
N MET A 1 58.60 -17.25 29.39
CA MET A 1 58.80 -18.28 28.33
C MET A 1 58.60 -19.63 29.00
N SER A 2 57.36 -20.07 29.16
CA SER A 2 56.54 -20.89 28.22
C SER A 2 56.49 -22.33 28.74
N GLY A 3 55.65 -22.55 29.75
CA GLY A 3 55.21 -23.88 30.17
C GLY A 3 53.90 -24.22 29.48
N THR A 4 53.97 -24.97 28.38
CA THR A 4 52.81 -25.57 27.70
C THR A 4 52.42 -26.85 28.42
N ARG A 5 51.24 -26.86 29.04
CA ARG A 5 50.60 -28.05 29.59
C ARG A 5 49.42 -28.40 28.69
N GLU A 6 49.55 -29.51 27.97
CA GLU A 6 48.46 -30.15 27.24
C GLU A 6 47.32 -30.51 28.19
N ARG A 7 46.10 -30.11 27.83
CA ARG A 7 44.88 -30.79 28.27
C ARG A 7 43.96 -30.94 27.06
N ARG A 8 43.74 -32.21 26.69
CA ARG A 8 42.60 -32.69 25.88
C ARG A 8 41.32 -32.05 26.38
N ASN A 9 40.51 -31.52 25.46
CA ASN A 9 39.07 -31.63 25.51
C ASN A 9 38.55 -31.74 24.08
N SER A 10 38.05 -32.93 23.77
CA SER A 10 37.20 -33.24 22.64
C SER A 10 35.95 -32.37 22.67
N ILE A 11 35.82 -31.44 21.72
CA ILE A 11 34.53 -30.80 21.43
C ILE A 11 33.84 -31.70 20.43
N SER A 12 32.97 -32.59 20.93
CA SER A 12 31.99 -33.26 20.10
C SER A 12 30.99 -32.22 19.62
N SER A 13 31.00 -31.98 18.32
CA SER A 13 29.89 -31.41 17.57
C SER A 13 28.67 -32.30 17.74
N ASN A 14 27.77 -31.92 18.63
CA ASN A 14 26.37 -32.35 18.69
C ASN A 14 25.67 -31.46 19.72
N ASP A 15 25.33 -30.25 19.29
CA ASP A 15 24.40 -29.37 20.00
C ASP A 15 23.26 -29.01 19.04
N ASP A 16 22.65 -30.05 18.45
CA ASP A 16 21.30 -29.98 17.89
C ASP A 16 20.30 -29.97 19.06
N THR A 17 20.30 -28.87 19.83
CA THR A 17 19.16 -28.55 20.68
C THR A 17 18.13 -27.85 19.80
N LEU A 18 17.24 -28.65 19.20
CA LEU A 18 15.93 -28.21 18.73
C LEU A 18 15.32 -27.28 19.79
N MET A 19 15.31 -25.98 19.49
CA MET A 19 14.74 -24.96 20.36
C MET A 19 13.21 -25.10 20.35
N ASN A 20 12.67 -25.70 21.39
CA ASN A 20 11.24 -25.75 21.66
C ASN A 20 10.71 -24.36 22.07
N ASP A 21 10.08 -23.66 21.13
CA ASP A 21 9.30 -22.42 21.29
C ASP A 21 7.85 -22.74 21.76
N ASP A 22 7.69 -23.60 22.77
CA ASP A 22 6.45 -24.36 23.02
C ASP A 22 5.24 -23.61 23.63
N GLU A 23 5.23 -22.28 23.69
CA GLU A 23 4.05 -21.54 24.18
C GLU A 23 3.64 -20.41 23.24
N ILE A 24 2.77 -20.74 22.29
CA ILE A 24 1.97 -19.79 21.51
C ILE A 24 0.76 -19.38 22.37
N TYR A 25 0.56 -18.08 22.57
CA TYR A 25 -0.59 -17.56 23.31
C TYR A 25 -1.16 -16.33 22.61
N TRP A 26 -2.50 -16.25 22.55
CA TRP A 26 -3.24 -15.09 22.08
C TRP A 26 -3.86 -14.36 23.28
N ASP A 27 -3.78 -13.04 23.30
CA ASP A 27 -4.24 -12.21 24.41
C ASP A 27 -5.45 -11.36 24.00
N GLU A 28 -6.64 -11.70 24.52
CA GLU A 28 -7.88 -10.98 24.24
C GLU A 28 -7.86 -9.51 24.67
N LYS A 29 -6.97 -9.12 25.60
CA LYS A 29 -6.84 -7.73 26.07
C LYS A 29 -6.25 -6.77 25.04
N TYR A 30 -5.84 -7.28 23.88
CA TYR A 30 -5.08 -6.54 22.87
C TYR A 30 -5.80 -6.41 21.52
N GLN A 31 -7.11 -6.22 21.56
CA GLN A 31 -7.79 -5.61 20.42
C GLN A 31 -7.22 -4.20 20.24
N LEU A 32 -6.62 -3.91 19.07
CA LEU A 32 -6.16 -2.55 18.77
C LEU A 32 -7.35 -1.62 19.00
N PRO A 33 -7.21 -0.57 19.84
CA PRO A 33 -8.31 0.31 20.18
C PRO A 33 -8.92 0.87 18.88
N PRO A 34 -10.23 1.15 18.87
CA PRO A 34 -10.89 1.67 17.70
C PRO A 34 -10.21 2.97 17.23
N ILE A 35 -9.49 2.88 16.11
CA ILE A 35 -8.70 3.99 15.58
C ILE A 35 -9.67 5.03 15.00
N GLU A 36 -9.84 6.16 15.69
CA GLU A 36 -10.73 7.20 15.22
C GLU A 36 -10.09 8.14 14.18
N LYS A 37 -8.75 8.31 14.15
CA LYS A 37 -8.01 9.17 13.20
C LYS A 37 -6.53 8.75 13.03
N PRO A 38 -5.91 8.94 11.85
CA PRO A 38 -4.46 8.76 11.65
C PRO A 38 -3.64 9.80 12.44
N ILE A 39 -2.42 9.44 12.87
CA ILE A 39 -1.62 10.24 13.83
C ILE A 39 -1.25 11.64 13.33
N THR A 40 -1.28 11.88 12.03
CA THR A 40 -0.81 13.13 11.41
C THR A 40 -1.95 14.01 10.88
N SER A 41 -3.07 14.11 11.60
CA SER A 41 -4.13 15.10 11.29
C SER A 41 -3.98 16.53 11.91
N PRO A 42 -2.81 17.19 12.11
CA PRO A 42 -2.81 18.52 12.72
C PRO A 42 -2.63 19.68 11.70
N LYS A 43 -3.43 20.74 11.89
CA LYS A 43 -3.42 22.09 11.25
C LYS A 43 -4.05 22.28 9.87
N ALA A 44 -3.66 21.53 8.82
CA ALA A 44 -4.19 21.79 7.47
C ALA A 44 -5.70 21.57 7.35
N GLN A 45 -6.22 20.58 8.09
CA GLN A 45 -7.66 20.30 8.18
C GLN A 45 -8.44 21.50 8.76
N SER A 46 -7.88 22.21 9.76
CA SER A 46 -8.52 23.35 10.42
C SER A 46 -8.65 24.57 9.50
N ILE A 47 -7.59 24.90 8.76
CA ILE A 47 -7.62 26.04 7.81
C ILE A 47 -8.52 25.71 6.62
N TRP A 48 -8.40 24.49 6.07
CA TRP A 48 -9.24 24.03 4.96
C TRP A 48 -10.73 23.99 5.35
N ILE A 49 -11.07 23.51 6.56
CA ILE A 49 -12.45 23.51 7.06
C ILE A 49 -12.97 24.96 7.22
N LYS A 50 -12.17 25.88 7.76
CA LYS A 50 -12.58 27.29 7.97
C LYS A 50 -12.77 28.09 6.68
N VAL A 51 -11.89 27.94 5.69
CA VAL A 51 -12.06 28.60 4.38
C VAL A 51 -13.28 28.04 3.65
N ASN A 52 -13.56 26.75 3.84
CA ASN A 52 -14.66 26.07 3.17
C ASN A 52 -16.03 26.28 3.81
N SER A 53 -16.11 26.52 5.12
CA SER A 53 -17.39 26.80 5.80
C SER A 53 -18.06 28.08 5.27
N VAL A 54 -17.27 29.04 4.78
CA VAL A 54 -17.74 30.27 4.12
C VAL A 54 -18.41 29.97 2.77
N VAL A 55 -17.90 28.99 2.02
CA VAL A 55 -18.43 28.57 0.70
C VAL A 55 -19.68 27.69 0.85
N ASP A 56 -19.79 26.97 1.96
CA ASP A 56 -20.92 26.10 2.31
C ASP A 56 -22.19 26.86 2.74
N PHE A 57 -22.08 28.15 3.08
CA PHE A 57 -23.20 29.00 3.51
C PHE A 57 -24.36 29.04 2.49
N PHE A 58 -24.06 28.93 1.19
CA PHE A 58 -25.05 28.97 0.12
C PHE A 58 -25.85 27.67 -0.08
N PHE A 59 -25.45 26.56 0.55
CA PHE A 59 -26.14 25.28 0.39
C PHE A 59 -26.75 24.83 1.72
N ILE A 60 -27.99 25.26 1.97
CA ILE A 60 -28.73 24.91 3.17
C ILE A 60 -29.15 23.42 3.09
N LYS A 61 -29.07 22.72 4.22
CA LYS A 61 -29.45 21.29 4.40
C LYS A 61 -30.79 20.91 3.74
N THR A 62 -31.72 21.87 3.70
CA THR A 62 -33.07 21.78 3.13
C THR A 62 -33.10 21.53 1.62
N PHE A 63 -32.12 22.00 0.85
CA PHE A 63 -32.09 21.83 -0.62
C PHE A 63 -31.46 20.52 -1.07
N LEU A 64 -30.61 19.89 -0.26
CA LEU A 64 -29.85 18.68 -0.66
C LEU A 64 -30.63 17.38 -0.40
N LYS A 65 -31.50 17.37 0.61
CA LYS A 65 -32.31 16.19 0.96
C LYS A 65 -33.27 15.79 -0.19
N PRO A 66 -33.95 16.71 -0.89
CA PRO A 66 -34.78 16.38 -2.06
C PRO A 66 -33.99 15.84 -3.26
N CYS A 67 -32.66 16.02 -3.32
CA CYS A 67 -31.81 15.55 -4.41
C CYS A 67 -31.29 14.11 -4.21
N GLY A 68 -31.90 13.31 -3.32
CA GLY A 68 -31.48 11.93 -3.06
C GLY A 68 -30.21 11.79 -2.21
N LEU A 69 -29.81 12.85 -1.48
CA LEU A 69 -28.66 12.84 -0.57
C LEU A 69 -29.14 12.67 0.88
N ASP A 70 -29.60 11.45 1.21
CA ASP A 70 -30.28 11.17 2.48
C ASP A 70 -29.34 11.06 3.68
N THR A 71 -28.12 10.56 3.48
CA THR A 71 -27.13 10.39 4.56
C THR A 71 -26.27 11.64 4.75
N LYS A 72 -25.77 11.84 5.98
CA LYS A 72 -24.89 12.97 6.32
C LYS A 72 -23.58 12.91 5.51
N GLU A 73 -22.99 11.72 5.43
CA GLU A 73 -21.77 11.45 4.65
C GLU A 73 -21.93 11.79 3.16
N LYS A 74 -23.03 11.36 2.51
CA LYS A 74 -23.29 11.67 1.10
C LYS A 74 -23.40 13.19 0.86
N ARG A 75 -24.03 13.92 1.77
CA ARG A 75 -24.11 15.39 1.69
C ARG A 75 -22.76 16.06 1.90
N GLU A 76 -21.94 15.57 2.82
CA GLU A 76 -20.59 16.10 3.06
C GLU A 76 -19.65 15.82 1.88
N ALA A 77 -19.69 14.60 1.34
CA ALA A 77 -18.99 14.23 0.11
C ALA A 77 -19.38 15.12 -1.07
N TRP A 78 -20.69 15.33 -1.29
CA TRP A 78 -21.18 16.21 -2.33
C TRP A 78 -20.69 17.66 -2.14
N ARG A 79 -20.70 18.18 -0.90
CA ARG A 79 -20.15 19.52 -0.60
C ARG A 79 -18.66 19.60 -0.89
N GLU A 80 -17.88 18.58 -0.52
CA GLU A 80 -16.44 18.51 -0.87
C GLU A 80 -16.24 18.55 -2.38
N LYS A 81 -17.00 17.74 -3.13
CA LYS A 81 -16.97 17.70 -4.59
C LYS A 81 -17.29 19.05 -5.23
N ILE A 82 -18.34 19.72 -4.80
CA ILE A 82 -18.70 21.05 -5.31
C ILE A 82 -17.63 22.09 -4.97
N ARG A 83 -16.98 21.98 -3.81
CA ARG A 83 -15.84 22.85 -3.45
C ARG A 83 -14.67 22.67 -4.42
N TYR A 84 -14.27 21.43 -4.71
CA TYR A 84 -13.24 21.14 -5.70
C TYR A 84 -13.60 21.67 -7.08
N PHE A 85 -14.83 21.42 -7.53
CA PHE A 85 -15.31 21.88 -8.82
C PHE A 85 -15.28 23.41 -8.94
N ARG A 86 -15.77 24.13 -7.91
CA ARG A 86 -15.75 25.61 -7.88
C ARG A 86 -14.34 26.17 -7.87
N ALA A 87 -13.44 25.62 -7.05
CA ALA A 87 -12.06 26.06 -7.00
C ALA A 87 -11.37 25.85 -8.36
N MET A 88 -11.63 24.72 -9.01
CA MET A 88 -11.12 24.43 -10.35
C MET A 88 -11.68 25.42 -11.39
N VAL A 89 -13.00 25.62 -11.44
CA VAL A 89 -13.64 26.58 -12.36
C VAL A 89 -13.11 28.00 -12.12
N PHE A 90 -12.97 28.42 -10.85
CA PHE A 90 -12.40 29.72 -10.51
C PHE A 90 -10.96 29.86 -11.01
N LEU A 91 -10.10 28.87 -10.78
CA LEU A 91 -8.72 28.89 -11.27
C LEU A 91 -8.66 28.94 -12.80
N VAL A 92 -9.55 28.23 -13.49
CA VAL A 92 -9.65 28.25 -14.95
C VAL A 92 -10.09 29.62 -15.46
N LEU A 93 -11.15 30.19 -14.88
CA LEU A 93 -11.64 31.51 -15.26
C LEU A 93 -10.61 32.59 -14.95
N LEU A 94 -9.92 32.50 -13.82
CA LEU A 94 -8.81 33.39 -13.46
C LEU A 94 -7.67 33.28 -14.47
N MET A 95 -7.30 32.07 -14.87
CA MET A 95 -6.26 31.84 -15.88
C MET A 95 -6.68 32.38 -17.25
N ILE A 96 -7.92 32.16 -17.69
CA ILE A 96 -8.48 32.75 -18.92
C ILE A 96 -8.47 34.28 -18.84
N ALA A 97 -8.87 34.84 -17.70
CA ALA A 97 -8.89 36.27 -17.49
C ALA A 97 -7.47 36.87 -17.59
N LEU A 98 -6.49 36.27 -16.90
CA LEU A 98 -5.10 36.73 -16.86
C LEU A 98 -4.37 36.55 -18.19
N LEU A 99 -4.64 35.46 -18.92
CA LEU A 99 -3.90 35.13 -20.15
C LEU A 99 -4.60 35.60 -21.45
N PHE A 100 -5.90 35.90 -21.44
CA PHE A 100 -6.65 36.27 -22.65
C PHE A 100 -7.45 37.54 -22.51
N VAL A 101 -8.32 37.63 -21.50
CA VAL A 101 -9.23 38.78 -21.38
C VAL A 101 -8.43 40.05 -21.14
N LEU A 102 -7.55 40.05 -20.14
CA LEU A 102 -6.72 41.21 -19.82
C LEU A 102 -5.78 41.57 -20.98
N PRO A 103 -5.06 40.63 -21.62
CA PRO A 103 -4.25 40.93 -22.81
C PRO A 103 -5.04 41.46 -23.99
N PHE A 104 -6.24 40.95 -24.26
CA PHE A 104 -7.06 41.42 -25.37
C PHE A 104 -7.39 42.91 -25.25
N PHE A 105 -7.69 43.38 -24.03
CA PHE A 105 -7.99 44.80 -23.79
C PHE A 105 -6.72 45.64 -23.61
N ILE A 106 -5.71 45.12 -22.89
CA ILE A 106 -4.51 45.90 -22.53
C ILE A 106 -3.49 45.91 -23.69
N CYS A 107 -3.29 44.80 -24.38
CA CYS A 107 -2.27 44.61 -25.41
C CYS A 107 -2.79 44.84 -26.84
N LYS A 108 -3.90 45.57 -27.02
CA LYS A 108 -4.44 45.93 -28.33
C LYS A 108 -3.37 46.65 -29.17
N GLN A 109 -3.02 46.05 -30.30
CA GLN A 109 -2.01 46.55 -31.23
C GLN A 109 -2.64 47.63 -32.13
N THR A 110 -2.05 48.82 -32.17
CA THR A 110 -2.37 49.85 -33.17
C THR A 110 -1.87 49.37 -34.54
N GLU A 111 -2.68 49.56 -35.58
CA GLU A 111 -2.41 49.10 -36.94
C GLU A 111 -1.02 49.57 -37.42
N GLY A 112 -0.20 48.64 -37.93
CA GLY A 112 1.02 48.96 -38.69
C GLY A 112 2.37 48.56 -38.10
N VAL A 113 2.48 48.11 -36.84
CA VAL A 113 3.78 47.66 -36.28
C VAL A 113 3.97 46.16 -36.49
N LYS A 114 5.10 45.78 -37.11
CA LYS A 114 5.50 44.40 -37.42
C LYS A 114 5.22 43.46 -36.26
N LYS A 115 4.56 42.34 -36.56
CA LYS A 115 4.27 41.26 -35.61
C LYS A 115 5.61 40.66 -35.12
N GLY A 116 5.86 40.65 -33.82
CA GLY A 116 7.01 39.98 -33.21
C GLY A 116 6.82 39.79 -31.71
N ILE A 117 7.53 38.82 -31.12
CA ILE A 117 7.43 38.33 -29.73
C ILE A 117 7.64 39.42 -28.65
N LEU A 118 8.13 40.61 -29.02
CA LEU A 118 8.43 41.72 -28.09
C LEU A 118 7.89 43.08 -28.60
N THR A 119 6.87 43.09 -29.47
CA THR A 119 6.53 44.30 -30.25
C THR A 119 5.47 45.22 -29.63
N VAL A 120 5.03 44.97 -28.40
CA VAL A 120 4.10 45.86 -27.68
C VAL A 120 4.83 46.54 -26.52
N ASN A 121 5.05 47.87 -26.62
CA ASN A 121 5.73 48.70 -25.61
C ASN A 121 4.99 48.84 -24.25
N LYS A 122 3.99 48.00 -23.97
CA LYS A 122 3.26 48.04 -22.69
C LYS A 122 3.89 47.06 -21.70
N PRO A 123 4.21 47.49 -20.47
CA PRO A 123 4.93 46.67 -19.48
C PRO A 123 4.21 45.37 -19.12
N TYR A 124 2.87 45.38 -19.10
CA TYR A 124 2.05 44.20 -18.83
C TYR A 124 2.18 43.11 -19.92
N CYS A 125 2.29 43.50 -21.19
CA CYS A 125 2.42 42.57 -22.30
C CYS A 125 3.79 41.90 -22.28
N ILE A 126 4.84 42.70 -22.03
CA ILE A 126 6.21 42.19 -21.84
C ILE A 126 6.26 41.23 -20.64
N PHE A 127 5.62 41.56 -19.52
CA PHE A 127 5.54 40.68 -18.35
C PHE A 127 4.91 39.33 -18.70
N LEU A 128 3.79 39.32 -19.43
CA LEU A 128 3.13 38.08 -19.84
C LEU A 128 3.95 37.26 -20.82
N ASP A 129 4.60 37.90 -21.80
CA ASP A 129 5.50 37.21 -22.73
C ASP A 129 6.67 36.55 -21.97
N VAL A 130 7.24 37.25 -20.97
CA VAL A 130 8.28 36.68 -20.10
C VAL A 130 7.74 35.50 -19.29
N VAL A 131 6.58 35.64 -18.64
CA VAL A 131 5.95 34.54 -17.87
C VAL A 131 5.69 33.34 -18.78
N TYR A 132 5.20 33.56 -19.98
CA TYR A 132 4.93 32.52 -20.97
C TYR A 132 6.21 31.82 -21.43
N ILE A 133 7.26 32.56 -21.77
CA ILE A 133 8.55 32.00 -22.16
C ILE A 133 9.17 31.21 -21.01
N VAL A 134 9.16 31.77 -19.79
CA VAL A 134 9.65 31.07 -18.59
C VAL A 134 8.88 29.78 -18.37
N PHE A 135 7.55 29.82 -18.49
CA PHE A 135 6.71 28.63 -18.39
C PHE A 135 7.10 27.57 -19.44
N MET A 136 7.27 27.97 -20.71
CA MET A 136 7.67 27.05 -21.78
C MET A 136 9.05 26.45 -21.54
N VAL A 137 10.03 27.26 -21.14
CA VAL A 137 11.38 26.80 -20.82
C VAL A 137 11.35 25.83 -19.63
N CYS A 138 10.59 26.13 -18.58
CA CYS A 138 10.41 25.24 -17.44
C CYS A 138 9.73 23.92 -17.84
N ALA A 139 8.68 23.96 -18.65
CA ALA A 139 7.98 22.77 -19.13
C ALA A 139 8.89 21.88 -19.98
N VAL A 140 9.63 22.46 -20.94
CA VAL A 140 10.66 21.71 -21.69
C VAL A 140 11.72 21.16 -20.75
N GLY A 141 12.22 21.97 -19.82
CA GLY A 141 13.25 21.58 -18.86
C GLY A 141 12.84 20.36 -18.03
N VAL A 142 11.64 20.37 -17.45
CA VAL A 142 11.10 19.24 -16.69
C VAL A 142 10.99 17.98 -17.56
N MET A 143 10.49 18.10 -18.79
CA MET A 143 10.42 16.95 -19.68
C MET A 143 11.80 16.41 -20.05
N VAL A 144 12.78 17.28 -20.34
CA VAL A 144 14.16 16.87 -20.62
C VAL A 144 14.75 16.13 -19.42
N LEU A 145 14.50 16.60 -18.19
CA LEU A 145 14.90 15.88 -16.98
C LEU A 145 14.23 14.49 -16.89
N ASN A 146 12.94 14.37 -17.23
CA ASN A 146 12.27 13.07 -17.32
C ASN A 146 12.96 12.15 -18.34
N VAL A 147 13.35 12.68 -19.51
CA VAL A 147 14.06 11.91 -20.55
C VAL A 147 15.40 11.42 -20.06
N ILE A 148 16.20 12.31 -19.48
CA ILE A 148 17.54 11.99 -18.99
C ILE A 148 17.43 10.92 -17.90
N ALA A 149 16.53 11.09 -16.94
CA ALA A 149 16.28 10.10 -15.90
C ALA A 149 15.84 8.75 -16.50
N ALA A 150 14.92 8.75 -17.46
CA ALA A 150 14.48 7.54 -18.13
C ALA A 150 15.62 6.82 -18.85
N ILE A 151 16.45 7.53 -19.61
CA ILE A 151 17.60 6.94 -20.31
C ILE A 151 18.61 6.37 -19.30
N ILE A 152 18.92 7.11 -18.24
CA ILE A 152 19.86 6.64 -17.22
C ILE A 152 19.33 5.39 -16.53
N VAL A 153 18.09 5.41 -16.04
CA VAL A 153 17.48 4.28 -15.32
C VAL A 153 17.33 3.05 -16.22
N GLN A 154 16.95 3.23 -17.49
CA GLN A 154 16.87 2.10 -18.42
C GLN A 154 18.24 1.53 -18.82
N ARG A 155 19.27 2.37 -18.90
CA ARG A 155 20.64 1.90 -19.13
C ARG A 155 21.24 1.26 -17.89
N SER A 156 20.99 1.80 -16.70
CA SER A 156 21.39 1.18 -15.43
C SER A 156 20.63 -0.12 -15.18
N GLY A 157 19.43 -0.28 -15.74
CA GLY A 157 18.71 -1.56 -15.77
C GLY A 157 19.56 -2.71 -16.33
N LYS A 158 20.45 -2.44 -17.30
CA LYS A 158 21.38 -3.45 -17.85
C LYS A 158 22.45 -3.91 -16.86
N ILE A 159 22.63 -3.21 -15.73
CA ILE A 159 23.54 -3.62 -14.65
C ILE A 159 22.99 -4.84 -13.93
N TYR A 160 21.68 -4.97 -13.83
CA TYR A 160 21.04 -6.17 -13.30
C TYR A 160 21.10 -7.27 -14.36
N LYS A 161 22.22 -8.01 -14.35
CA LYS A 161 22.40 -9.19 -15.21
C LYS A 161 21.41 -10.27 -14.80
N SER A 162 20.79 -10.89 -15.78
CA SER A 162 20.00 -12.12 -15.61
C SER A 162 20.24 -13.01 -16.85
N PRO A 163 20.44 -14.33 -16.68
CA PRO A 163 20.42 -15.06 -15.41
C PRO A 163 21.64 -14.73 -14.53
N LEU A 164 21.42 -14.57 -13.22
CA LEU A 164 22.51 -14.42 -12.25
C LEU A 164 23.22 -15.77 -12.09
N PRO A 165 24.55 -15.82 -11.95
CA PRO A 165 25.24 -17.03 -11.54
C PRO A 165 24.62 -17.60 -10.26
N GLU A 166 24.52 -18.93 -10.15
CA GLU A 166 23.84 -19.59 -9.02
C GLU A 166 24.40 -19.19 -7.64
N ALA A 167 25.70 -18.87 -7.57
CA ALA A 167 26.36 -18.38 -6.35
C ALA A 167 25.91 -16.96 -5.94
N GLU A 168 25.40 -16.16 -6.88
CA GLU A 168 24.96 -14.78 -6.68
C GLU A 168 23.43 -14.67 -6.49
N LYS A 169 22.69 -15.76 -6.69
CA LYS A 169 21.23 -15.75 -6.53
C LYS A 169 20.84 -15.53 -5.06
N PRO A 170 19.90 -14.62 -4.78
CA PRO A 170 19.37 -14.45 -3.43
C PRO A 170 18.68 -15.72 -2.95
N LYS A 171 18.99 -16.18 -1.73
CA LYS A 171 18.35 -17.34 -1.09
C LYS A 171 17.57 -16.97 0.17
N LYS A 172 16.91 -15.81 0.13
CA LYS A 172 16.13 -15.31 1.27
C LYS A 172 14.68 -15.71 1.09
N LEU A 173 14.07 -16.19 2.16
CA LEU A 173 12.68 -16.60 2.11
C LEU A 173 11.78 -15.40 1.72
N LEU A 174 11.09 -15.56 0.60
CA LEU A 174 10.21 -14.59 -0.05
C LEU A 174 8.76 -15.08 0.05
N ALA A 175 7.90 -14.30 0.69
CA ALA A 175 6.46 -14.55 0.67
C ALA A 175 5.85 -14.00 -0.63
N LEU A 176 5.17 -14.84 -1.40
CA LEU A 176 4.52 -14.51 -2.66
C LEU A 176 3.05 -14.20 -2.39
N HIS A 177 2.74 -12.94 -2.05
CA HIS A 177 1.38 -12.53 -1.73
C HIS A 177 0.54 -12.30 -3.00
N ILE A 178 -0.52 -13.10 -3.16
CA ILE A 178 -1.49 -13.00 -4.25
C ILE A 178 -2.91 -12.88 -3.66
N PRO A 179 -3.50 -11.68 -3.62
CA PRO A 179 -4.90 -11.50 -3.27
C PRO A 179 -5.80 -11.89 -4.46
N CYS A 180 -6.75 -12.78 -4.20
CA CYS A 180 -7.78 -13.22 -5.15
C CYS A 180 -9.15 -12.70 -4.70
N TYR A 181 -10.06 -12.48 -5.63
CA TYR A 181 -11.41 -11.96 -5.34
C TYR A 181 -12.49 -12.57 -6.22
N SER A 182 -12.36 -12.45 -7.55
CA SER A 182 -13.40 -12.85 -8.50
C SER A 182 -12.83 -13.31 -9.84
N GLU A 183 -11.52 -13.55 -9.90
CA GLU A 183 -10.80 -14.05 -11.06
C GLU A 183 -11.21 -15.50 -11.37
N SER A 184 -11.07 -15.90 -12.64
CA SER A 184 -11.29 -17.29 -13.05
C SER A 184 -10.12 -18.19 -12.63
N LYS A 185 -10.33 -19.51 -12.68
CA LYS A 185 -9.30 -20.51 -12.40
C LYS A 185 -8.06 -20.29 -13.27
N GLU A 186 -8.25 -20.06 -14.56
CA GLU A 186 -7.17 -19.90 -15.54
C GLU A 186 -6.34 -18.65 -15.25
N VAL A 187 -7.00 -17.55 -14.87
CA VAL A 187 -6.34 -16.28 -14.53
C VAL A 187 -5.50 -16.44 -13.26
N ILE A 188 -6.05 -17.07 -12.21
CA ILE A 188 -5.31 -17.32 -10.95
C ILE A 188 -4.12 -18.26 -11.20
N LEU A 189 -4.34 -19.39 -11.89
CA LEU A 189 -3.30 -20.36 -12.19
C LEU A 189 -2.16 -19.75 -13.00
N LYS A 190 -2.46 -18.89 -13.96
CA LYS A 190 -1.45 -18.18 -14.74
C LYS A 190 -0.51 -17.37 -13.84
N THR A 191 -1.05 -16.64 -12.87
CA THR A 191 -0.24 -15.85 -11.93
C THR A 191 0.54 -16.77 -10.99
N VAL A 192 -0.14 -17.74 -10.36
CA VAL A 192 0.47 -18.68 -9.42
C VAL A 192 1.60 -19.47 -10.07
N ASN A 193 1.37 -20.04 -11.25
CA ASN A 193 2.40 -20.79 -11.98
C ASN A 193 3.55 -19.88 -12.40
N SER A 194 3.30 -18.63 -12.82
CA SER A 194 4.39 -17.72 -13.20
C SER A 194 5.35 -17.39 -12.05
N VAL A 195 4.87 -17.31 -10.81
CA VAL A 195 5.73 -17.09 -9.63
C VAL A 195 6.37 -18.36 -9.10
N VAL A 196 5.67 -19.49 -9.19
CA VAL A 196 6.22 -20.79 -8.79
C VAL A 196 7.33 -21.20 -9.75
N GLN A 197 7.10 -21.05 -11.05
CA GLN A 197 8.03 -21.44 -12.12
C GLN A 197 9.19 -20.44 -12.33
N SER A 198 9.25 -19.35 -11.57
CA SER A 198 10.35 -18.39 -11.66
C SER A 198 11.72 -19.02 -11.38
N GLU A 199 12.79 -18.39 -11.87
CA GLU A 199 14.18 -18.80 -11.68
C GLU A 199 14.67 -18.71 -10.22
N TYR A 200 13.89 -18.05 -9.35
CA TYR A 200 14.16 -17.93 -7.91
C TYR A 200 14.16 -19.30 -7.24
N ASP A 201 14.98 -19.46 -6.20
CA ASP A 201 15.14 -20.70 -5.45
C ASP A 201 13.80 -21.17 -4.84
N ASP A 202 13.47 -22.45 -5.04
CA ASP A 202 12.18 -23.03 -4.65
C ASP A 202 12.02 -23.18 -3.14
N GLU A 203 13.11 -23.52 -2.43
CA GLU A 203 13.11 -23.62 -0.97
C GLU A 203 12.92 -22.24 -0.31
N SER A 204 13.27 -21.19 -1.04
CA SER A 204 13.14 -19.79 -0.65
C SER A 204 11.80 -19.15 -1.04
N LYS A 205 10.81 -19.93 -1.52
CA LYS A 205 9.46 -19.44 -1.84
C LYS A 205 8.43 -19.90 -0.80
N LEU A 206 7.60 -18.97 -0.36
CA LEU A 206 6.37 -19.24 0.37
C LEU A 206 5.19 -18.63 -0.39
N LEU A 207 4.33 -19.44 -0.99
CA LEU A 207 3.13 -18.95 -1.65
C LEU A 207 2.09 -18.51 -0.61
N PHE A 208 1.66 -17.25 -0.65
CA PHE A 208 0.76 -16.66 0.36
C PHE A 208 -0.49 -16.09 -0.31
N VAL A 209 -1.49 -16.94 -0.51
CA VAL A 209 -2.72 -16.57 -1.23
C VAL A 209 -3.81 -16.16 -0.25
N VAL A 210 -4.53 -15.08 -0.56
CA VAL A 210 -5.66 -14.61 0.26
C VAL A 210 -6.89 -14.42 -0.62
N SER A 211 -7.97 -15.16 -0.37
CA SER A 211 -9.28 -14.91 -0.99
C SER A 211 -10.04 -13.83 -0.24
N ASP A 212 -10.38 -12.74 -0.92
CA ASP A 212 -11.08 -11.59 -0.36
C ASP A 212 -12.61 -11.77 -0.34
N GLY A 213 -13.07 -12.65 0.54
CA GLY A 213 -14.48 -12.98 0.73
C GLY A 213 -14.91 -14.19 -0.08
N ASN A 214 -16.16 -14.61 0.14
CA ASN A 214 -16.78 -15.69 -0.61
C ASN A 214 -17.61 -15.12 -1.77
N VAL A 215 -16.93 -14.90 -2.89
CA VAL A 215 -17.49 -14.21 -4.05
C VAL A 215 -17.37 -15.08 -5.30
N THR A 216 -18.40 -15.03 -6.14
CA THR A 216 -18.41 -15.70 -7.45
C THR A 216 -18.31 -14.65 -8.56
N GLY A 217 -17.21 -14.72 -9.31
CA GLY A 217 -16.97 -13.85 -10.46
C GLY A 217 -17.96 -14.11 -11.60
N SER A 218 -18.20 -13.08 -12.41
CA SER A 218 -19.02 -13.20 -13.62
C SER A 218 -18.44 -14.25 -14.56
N GLY A 219 -19.24 -15.24 -14.93
CA GLY A 219 -18.82 -16.33 -15.82
C GLY A 219 -18.07 -17.48 -15.15
N ASN A 220 -17.90 -17.45 -13.83
CA ASN A 220 -17.38 -18.59 -13.07
C ASN A 220 -18.53 -19.45 -12.53
N ASP A 221 -18.35 -20.77 -12.57
CA ASP A 221 -19.29 -21.75 -12.00
C ASP A 221 -19.13 -21.90 -10.47
N LYS A 222 -17.91 -21.67 -9.98
CA LYS A 222 -17.53 -21.78 -8.57
C LYS A 222 -17.13 -20.44 -7.99
N SER A 223 -17.33 -20.26 -6.68
CA SER A 223 -16.79 -19.11 -5.96
C SER A 223 -15.26 -19.16 -5.92
N THR A 224 -14.61 -18.01 -5.82
CA THR A 224 -13.14 -17.94 -5.77
C THR A 224 -12.54 -18.78 -4.64
N PRO A 225 -13.10 -18.83 -3.41
CA PRO A 225 -12.66 -19.79 -2.41
C PRO A 225 -12.70 -21.25 -2.85
N ARG A 226 -13.78 -21.67 -3.52
CA ARG A 226 -13.93 -23.07 -3.99
C ARG A 226 -12.93 -23.39 -5.09
N ILE A 227 -12.70 -22.47 -6.02
CA ILE A 227 -11.65 -22.62 -7.05
C ILE A 227 -10.28 -22.84 -6.38
N LEU A 228 -9.96 -22.05 -5.35
CA LEU A 228 -8.68 -22.15 -4.65
C LEU A 228 -8.57 -23.49 -3.88
N VAL A 229 -9.58 -23.86 -3.11
CA VAL A 229 -9.56 -25.04 -2.24
C VAL A 229 -9.68 -26.34 -3.03
N GLU A 230 -10.61 -26.44 -3.97
CA GLU A 230 -10.94 -27.69 -4.68
C GLU A 230 -10.06 -27.89 -5.91
N ASP A 231 -9.86 -26.84 -6.71
CA ASP A 231 -9.30 -27.01 -8.06
C ASP A 231 -7.80 -26.70 -8.15
N ILE A 232 -7.30 -25.76 -7.33
CA ILE A 232 -5.90 -25.28 -7.39
C ILE A 232 -5.05 -25.93 -6.29
N PHE A 233 -5.42 -25.73 -5.02
CA PHE A 233 -4.62 -26.21 -3.88
C PHE A 233 -5.03 -27.59 -3.38
N LYS A 234 -6.22 -28.08 -3.79
CA LYS A 234 -6.75 -29.42 -3.46
C LYS A 234 -6.63 -29.73 -1.96
N CYS A 235 -7.12 -28.81 -1.12
CA CYS A 235 -7.00 -28.95 0.33
C CYS A 235 -7.93 -30.08 0.81
N GLU A 236 -7.38 -31.05 1.55
CA GLU A 236 -8.13 -32.20 2.07
C GLU A 236 -8.78 -31.91 3.43
N ASP A 237 -8.12 -31.10 4.26
CA ASP A 237 -8.57 -30.77 5.61
C ASP A 237 -9.59 -29.63 5.60
N GLN A 238 -10.68 -29.77 6.37
CA GLN A 238 -11.58 -28.65 6.64
C GLN A 238 -11.00 -27.75 7.73
N ALA A 239 -10.79 -26.48 7.42
CA ALA A 239 -10.26 -25.51 8.37
C ALA A 239 -11.39 -24.74 9.09
N GLN A 240 -11.26 -24.56 10.40
CA GLN A 240 -12.20 -23.78 11.18
C GLN A 240 -12.04 -22.27 10.91
N PRO A 241 -13.15 -21.51 10.79
CA PRO A 241 -13.09 -20.06 10.68
C PRO A 241 -12.60 -19.37 11.96
N LEU A 242 -11.50 -18.63 11.88
CA LEU A 242 -10.91 -17.91 13.01
C LEU A 242 -11.06 -16.40 12.86
N MET A 243 -11.37 -15.73 13.97
CA MET A 243 -11.59 -14.29 14.04
C MET A 243 -10.30 -13.49 13.86
N TYR A 244 -10.40 -12.35 13.18
CA TYR A 244 -9.36 -11.33 13.09
C TYR A 244 -9.96 -9.92 12.93
N GLN A 245 -9.14 -8.91 13.17
CA GLN A 245 -9.54 -7.51 13.01
C GLN A 245 -9.33 -7.04 11.56
N SER A 246 -10.35 -6.41 11.00
CA SER A 246 -10.45 -6.00 9.59
C SER A 246 -10.67 -4.49 9.45
N VAL A 247 -10.48 -3.96 8.23
CA VAL A 247 -10.66 -2.53 7.88
C VAL A 247 -12.10 -2.08 7.63
N GLY A 248 -13.11 -2.92 7.90
CA GLY A 248 -14.52 -2.57 7.71
C GLY A 248 -15.05 -1.56 8.73
N HIS A 249 -16.31 -1.13 8.58
CA HIS A 249 -16.99 -0.19 9.48
C HIS A 249 -17.94 -0.91 10.43
N GLY A 250 -18.01 -0.48 11.70
CA GLY A 250 -18.90 -1.08 12.70
C GLY A 250 -18.58 -2.57 12.91
N ASP A 251 -19.59 -3.45 12.80
CA ASP A 251 -19.40 -4.90 12.95
C ASP A 251 -18.45 -5.48 11.91
N ALA A 252 -18.36 -4.85 10.73
CA ALA A 252 -17.44 -5.26 9.66
C ALA A 252 -15.96 -5.05 9.99
N ARG A 253 -15.65 -4.41 11.13
CA ARG A 253 -14.30 -4.36 11.74
C ARG A 253 -13.81 -5.71 12.22
N LEU A 254 -14.70 -6.68 12.33
CA LEU A 254 -14.38 -8.06 12.58
C LEU A 254 -14.69 -8.89 11.34
N ASN A 255 -13.88 -9.91 11.13
CA ASN A 255 -14.06 -10.88 10.06
C ASN A 255 -13.51 -12.23 10.54
N LYS A 256 -13.93 -13.31 9.88
CA LYS A 256 -13.37 -14.65 10.06
C LYS A 256 -12.64 -15.08 8.79
N ALA A 257 -11.58 -15.86 8.96
CA ALA A 257 -10.96 -16.55 7.84
C ALA A 257 -10.53 -17.97 8.22
N CYS A 258 -10.54 -18.84 7.22
CA CYS A 258 -10.01 -20.19 7.31
C CYS A 258 -8.54 -20.19 6.84
N VAL A 259 -7.71 -21.00 7.50
CA VAL A 259 -6.27 -21.10 7.23
C VAL A 259 -5.96 -22.51 6.72
N TYR A 260 -5.39 -22.61 5.53
CA TYR A 260 -4.94 -23.86 4.92
C TYR A 260 -3.45 -23.80 4.61
N THR A 261 -2.76 -24.93 4.66
CA THR A 261 -1.33 -25.00 4.37
C THR A 261 -0.97 -26.33 3.75
N GLY A 262 0.12 -26.37 2.98
CA GLY A 262 0.58 -27.58 2.33
C GLY A 262 1.68 -27.29 1.31
N PHE A 263 1.77 -28.16 0.30
CA PHE A 263 2.68 -28.02 -0.82
C PHE A 263 1.88 -27.91 -2.13
N TYR A 264 2.26 -26.96 -2.97
CA TYR A 264 1.72 -26.76 -4.30
C TYR A 264 2.73 -27.22 -5.35
N SER A 265 2.22 -27.91 -6.36
CA SER A 265 2.98 -28.36 -7.53
C SER A 265 2.22 -27.98 -8.79
N PRO A 266 2.83 -27.26 -9.74
CA PRO A 266 2.23 -27.03 -11.05
C PRO A 266 1.93 -28.36 -11.76
N ASP A 267 0.82 -28.42 -12.49
CA ASP A 267 0.40 -29.64 -13.21
C ASP A 267 1.44 -30.09 -14.25
N ASP A 268 2.19 -29.15 -14.84
CA ASP A 268 3.27 -29.39 -15.81
C ASP A 268 4.62 -29.71 -15.17
N GLU A 269 4.82 -29.42 -13.88
CA GLU A 269 6.04 -29.69 -13.12
C GLU A 269 5.73 -30.38 -11.77
N PRO A 270 5.20 -31.61 -11.74
CA PRO A 270 4.69 -32.26 -10.52
C PRO A 270 5.75 -32.56 -9.47
N ASN A 271 7.03 -32.58 -9.86
CA ASN A 271 8.15 -32.78 -8.94
C ASN A 271 8.53 -31.52 -8.14
N ARG A 272 8.10 -30.34 -8.62
CA ARG A 272 8.40 -29.06 -7.99
C ARG A 272 7.41 -28.82 -6.86
N LYS A 273 7.88 -28.63 -5.63
CA LYS A 273 7.02 -28.47 -4.45
C LYS A 273 7.30 -27.16 -3.75
N ILE A 274 6.33 -26.25 -3.78
CA ILE A 274 6.39 -24.96 -3.12
C ILE A 274 5.47 -24.95 -1.90
N LYS A 275 5.98 -24.49 -0.76
CA LYS A 275 5.18 -24.33 0.47
C LYS A 275 4.11 -23.27 0.25
N TYR A 276 2.87 -23.52 0.67
CA TYR A 276 1.80 -22.52 0.62
C TYR A 276 1.12 -22.28 1.97
N LEU A 277 0.62 -21.05 2.12
CA LEU A 277 -0.34 -20.63 3.12
C LEU A 277 -1.51 -19.96 2.40
N LEU A 278 -2.69 -20.55 2.50
CA LEU A 278 -3.92 -20.09 1.86
C LEU A 278 -4.89 -19.59 2.92
N ILE A 279 -5.34 -18.34 2.77
CA ILE A 279 -6.28 -17.69 3.69
C ILE A 279 -7.58 -17.43 2.95
N ILE A 280 -8.70 -17.93 3.46
CA ILE A 280 -10.02 -17.73 2.88
C ILE A 280 -10.86 -16.88 3.83
N LYS A 281 -11.15 -15.63 3.49
CA LYS A 281 -12.07 -14.80 4.29
C LYS A 281 -13.50 -15.27 4.07
N VAL A 282 -14.23 -15.50 5.15
CA VAL A 282 -15.60 -16.06 5.09
C VAL A 282 -16.67 -15.11 5.61
N GLY A 283 -16.31 -14.06 6.34
CA GLY A 283 -17.28 -13.14 6.94
C GLY A 283 -17.75 -13.58 8.32
N LEU A 284 -18.57 -12.74 8.94
CA LEU A 284 -19.26 -13.09 10.18
C LEU A 284 -20.52 -13.91 9.87
N GLU A 285 -21.07 -14.58 10.89
CA GLU A 285 -22.34 -15.31 10.76
C GLU A 285 -23.49 -14.40 10.32
N THR A 286 -23.46 -13.12 10.73
CA THR A 286 -24.43 -12.10 10.34
C THR A 286 -24.37 -11.72 8.87
N GLU A 287 -23.28 -12.05 8.18
CA GLU A 287 -23.11 -11.81 6.75
C GLU A 287 -23.53 -13.02 5.90
N LYS A 288 -24.01 -14.11 6.52
CA LYS A 288 -24.56 -15.26 5.79
C LYS A 288 -25.70 -14.80 4.89
N GLY A 289 -25.60 -15.10 3.60
CA GLY A 289 -26.56 -14.66 2.57
C GLY A 289 -26.37 -13.24 2.04
N ALA A 290 -25.40 -12.46 2.55
CA ALA A 290 -25.04 -11.18 1.95
C ALA A 290 -24.46 -11.38 0.54
N ALA A 291 -24.50 -10.35 -0.30
CA ALA A 291 -24.01 -10.44 -1.68
C ALA A 291 -22.50 -10.73 -1.79
N LYS A 292 -21.71 -10.33 -0.78
CA LYS A 292 -20.24 -10.42 -0.73
C LYS A 292 -19.73 -10.66 0.70
N PRO A 293 -20.02 -11.82 1.32
CA PRO A 293 -19.66 -12.08 2.71
C PRO A 293 -18.13 -12.15 2.87
N GLY A 294 -17.62 -11.54 3.95
CA GLY A 294 -16.20 -11.49 4.26
C GLY A 294 -15.33 -10.64 3.33
N ASN A 295 -15.91 -9.98 2.32
CA ASN A 295 -15.17 -9.10 1.42
C ASN A 295 -14.79 -7.79 2.13
N ARG A 296 -13.50 -7.44 2.11
CA ARG A 296 -12.96 -6.26 2.82
C ARG A 296 -11.88 -5.51 2.02
N SER A 297 -11.85 -5.71 0.70
CA SER A 297 -10.88 -5.16 -0.26
C SER A 297 -9.48 -5.78 -0.15
N LYS A 298 -8.68 -5.56 -1.21
CA LYS A 298 -7.27 -5.93 -1.30
C LYS A 298 -6.42 -5.36 -0.14
N ARG A 299 -6.77 -4.17 0.37
CA ARG A 299 -6.10 -3.53 1.52
C ARG A 299 -6.14 -4.40 2.77
N ASP A 300 -7.29 -5.02 3.04
CA ASP A 300 -7.46 -5.93 4.17
C ASP A 300 -6.64 -7.20 3.99
N SER A 301 -6.61 -7.75 2.77
CA SER A 301 -5.78 -8.93 2.45
C SER A 301 -4.29 -8.66 2.68
N GLN A 302 -3.81 -7.47 2.31
CA GLN A 302 -2.45 -7.04 2.57
C GLN A 302 -2.18 -6.86 4.08
N LEU A 303 -3.12 -6.29 4.83
CA LEU A 303 -2.98 -6.14 6.28
C LEU A 303 -2.89 -7.47 7.02
N ILE A 304 -3.59 -8.51 6.58
CA ILE A 304 -3.42 -9.87 7.12
C ILE A 304 -1.96 -10.29 7.02
N VAL A 305 -1.34 -10.13 5.84
CA VAL A 305 0.06 -10.52 5.59
C VAL A 305 1.03 -9.69 6.43
N TYR A 306 0.90 -8.36 6.38
CA TYR A 306 1.83 -7.48 7.08
C TYR A 306 1.69 -7.57 8.60
N ASN A 307 0.47 -7.60 9.16
CA ASN A 307 0.28 -7.73 10.60
C ASN A 307 0.73 -9.10 11.11
N PHE A 308 0.50 -10.17 10.34
CA PHE A 308 1.02 -11.49 10.68
C PHE A 308 2.54 -11.49 10.81
N PHE A 309 3.27 -11.01 9.79
CA PHE A 309 4.73 -10.97 9.84
C PHE A 309 5.25 -9.96 10.87
N ARG A 310 4.56 -8.84 11.08
CA ARG A 310 4.88 -7.85 12.12
C ARG A 310 4.87 -8.53 13.51
N GLU A 311 3.78 -9.22 13.83
CA GLU A 311 3.61 -9.87 15.14
C GLU A 311 4.51 -11.08 15.32
N ALA A 312 4.69 -11.89 14.26
CA ALA A 312 5.65 -13.00 14.26
C ALA A 312 7.09 -12.53 14.55
N ASN A 313 7.46 -11.30 14.16
CA ASN A 313 8.76 -10.68 14.45
C ASN A 313 8.76 -9.85 15.75
N GLY A 314 7.65 -9.79 16.49
CA GLY A 314 7.55 -9.08 17.76
C GLY A 314 7.54 -7.55 17.66
N PHE A 315 7.14 -6.99 16.51
CA PHE A 315 7.07 -5.55 16.33
C PHE A 315 5.70 -5.01 16.79
N PHE A 316 5.57 -4.67 18.07
CA PHE A 316 4.32 -4.13 18.63
C PHE A 316 4.33 -2.60 18.73
N LEU A 317 3.15 -1.99 18.62
CA LEU A 317 3.01 -0.55 18.66
C LEU A 317 3.34 0.04 20.04
N ASP A 318 2.96 -0.63 21.13
CA ASP A 318 3.16 -0.10 22.49
C ASP A 318 4.62 -0.07 22.88
N ASP A 319 5.44 -0.97 22.34
CA ASP A 319 6.88 -0.93 22.54
C ASP A 319 7.47 0.35 21.90
N VAL A 320 6.92 0.76 20.76
CA VAL A 320 7.30 2.01 20.09
C VAL A 320 6.78 3.22 20.87
N MET A 321 5.53 3.20 21.33
CA MET A 321 4.94 4.33 22.08
C MET A 321 5.62 4.55 23.43
N LYS A 322 5.86 3.48 24.19
CA LYS A 322 6.63 3.57 25.45
C LYS A 322 8.03 4.13 25.23
N LYS A 323 8.66 3.77 24.10
CA LYS A 323 9.97 4.32 23.75
C LYS A 323 9.89 5.82 23.44
N ILE A 324 8.90 6.26 22.66
CA ILE A 324 8.67 7.68 22.37
C ILE A 324 8.41 8.46 23.67
N GLU A 325 7.51 7.96 24.53
CA GLU A 325 7.21 8.57 25.83
C GLU A 325 8.47 8.66 26.72
N SER A 326 9.31 7.63 26.72
CA SER A 326 10.57 7.63 27.49
C SER A 326 11.65 8.56 26.92
N GLU A 327 11.67 8.77 25.60
CA GLU A 327 12.59 9.69 24.93
C GLU A 327 12.15 11.14 25.15
N ASP A 328 10.84 11.42 25.10
CA ASP A 328 10.26 12.74 25.39
C ASP A 328 10.40 13.13 26.87
N GLN A 329 10.41 12.16 27.79
CA GLN A 329 10.63 12.37 29.23
C GLN A 329 12.10 12.55 29.63
N ASN A 330 13.07 12.54 28.70
CA ASN A 330 14.49 12.64 29.01
C ASN A 330 15.03 14.08 28.79
N PRO A 331 15.02 14.97 29.81
CA PRO A 331 15.34 16.39 29.66
C PRO A 331 16.78 16.67 29.19
N PHE A 332 17.69 15.69 29.31
CA PHE A 332 19.09 15.83 28.89
C PHE A 332 19.34 15.63 27.38
N MET A 333 18.38 15.06 26.63
CA MET A 333 18.51 14.92 25.16
C MET A 333 17.82 16.07 24.40
N ASN A 334 16.87 16.76 25.03
CA ASN A 334 16.19 17.93 24.45
C ASN A 334 17.07 19.21 24.44
N THR A 335 18.23 19.19 25.09
CA THR A 335 19.19 20.30 25.11
C THR A 335 20.27 20.21 24.03
N ALA A 336 20.40 19.10 23.30
CA ALA A 336 21.41 18.94 22.25
C ALA A 336 20.98 19.46 20.86
N TYR A 337 19.74 19.93 20.72
CA TYR A 337 19.20 20.53 19.47
C TYR A 337 18.82 22.01 19.61
N GLU A 338 19.15 22.67 20.71
CA GLU A 338 18.99 24.12 20.87
C GLU A 338 20.27 24.86 20.46
N PHE A 339 20.55 24.95 19.16
CA PHE A 339 21.31 26.06 18.58
C PHE A 339 20.96 26.19 17.09
N ASP A 340 19.85 26.86 16.79
CA ASP A 340 19.89 28.13 16.01
C ASP A 340 18.54 28.85 16.14
N GLY A 341 18.59 30.17 16.27
CA GLY A 341 17.46 30.99 16.71
C GLY A 341 16.39 31.26 15.65
N ASN A 342 15.12 31.19 16.05
CA ASN A 342 14.20 32.33 15.99
C ASN A 342 12.86 32.00 16.68
N LEU A 343 12.35 32.98 17.43
CA LEU A 343 11.12 32.91 18.20
C LEU A 343 9.92 32.52 17.32
N GLY A 344 9.36 31.34 17.58
CA GLY A 344 8.14 30.85 16.91
C GLY A 344 7.84 29.38 17.20
N ALA A 345 8.87 28.57 17.48
CA ALA A 345 8.72 27.13 17.75
C ALA A 345 8.33 26.79 19.20
N LYS A 346 8.67 27.64 20.19
CA LYS A 346 8.37 27.37 21.61
C LYS A 346 6.89 27.47 21.98
N ALA A 347 6.11 28.32 21.29
CA ALA A 347 4.66 28.41 21.51
C ALA A 347 3.91 27.18 20.97
N ALA A 348 4.36 26.62 19.84
CA ALA A 348 3.70 25.46 19.22
C ALA A 348 3.87 24.17 20.04
N ASN A 349 5.02 23.97 20.69
CA ASN A 349 5.27 22.75 21.46
C ASN A 349 4.61 22.77 22.85
N ILE A 350 4.46 23.94 23.47
CA ILE A 350 3.74 24.09 24.75
C ILE A 350 2.21 24.00 24.53
N GLU A 351 1.71 24.39 23.35
CA GLU A 351 0.28 24.28 23.01
C GLU A 351 -0.12 22.85 22.60
N ILE A 352 0.79 22.05 22.03
CA ILE A 352 0.59 20.61 21.83
C ILE A 352 0.43 19.88 23.17
N ALA A 353 1.21 20.24 24.19
CA ALA A 353 1.05 19.67 25.54
C ALA A 353 -0.28 20.07 26.21
N ARG A 354 -0.81 21.28 25.96
CA ARG A 354 -2.15 21.68 26.42
C ARG A 354 -3.28 20.99 25.65
N THR A 355 -3.09 20.66 24.38
CA THR A 355 -4.13 20.00 23.56
C THR A 355 -4.33 18.54 23.98
N SER A 356 -3.27 17.85 24.41
CA SER A 356 -3.39 16.48 24.96
C SER A 356 -4.11 16.44 26.31
N ALA A 357 -4.04 17.51 27.10
CA ALA A 357 -4.80 17.63 28.36
C ALA A 357 -6.27 18.08 28.13
N TYR A 358 -6.57 18.76 27.03
CA TYR A 358 -7.94 19.24 26.72
C TYR A 358 -8.87 18.15 26.14
N ILE A 359 -8.33 16.96 25.79
CA ILE A 359 -9.10 15.86 25.20
C ILE A 359 -9.72 14.94 26.28
N GLN A 360 -9.35 15.08 27.56
CA GLN A 360 -10.07 14.41 28.66
C GLN A 360 -11.34 15.18 29.12
N ASP A 361 -11.44 16.49 28.87
CA ASP A 361 -12.55 17.33 29.37
C ASP A 361 -13.71 17.58 28.39
N LEU A 362 -13.58 17.17 27.11
CA LEU A 362 -14.65 17.34 26.11
C LEU A 362 -15.66 16.19 26.06
N SER A 363 -15.59 15.25 27.02
CA SER A 363 -16.62 14.22 27.25
C SER A 363 -17.86 14.75 28.00
N LEU A 364 -17.90 16.04 28.38
CA LEU A 364 -18.95 16.60 29.24
C LEU A 364 -19.97 17.55 28.58
N TRP A 365 -19.97 17.73 27.26
CA TRP A 365 -20.97 18.59 26.59
C TRP A 365 -21.67 17.85 25.45
N GLY A 366 -22.71 17.09 25.80
CA GLY A 366 -23.58 16.44 24.81
C GLY A 366 -24.56 15.40 25.32
N ALA A 367 -25.01 15.45 26.57
CA ALA A 367 -26.14 14.63 27.04
C ALA A 367 -27.33 15.53 27.40
N GLY A 368 -28.34 15.56 26.53
CA GLY A 368 -29.70 15.96 26.90
C GLY A 368 -30.34 14.85 27.76
N PRO A 369 -31.36 15.18 28.58
CA PRO A 369 -31.65 14.46 29.82
C PRO A 369 -32.46 13.18 29.59
N GLY A 370 -32.09 12.10 30.28
CA GLY A 370 -32.95 10.92 30.38
C GLY A 370 -32.28 9.69 30.99
N ALA A 371 -32.69 9.37 32.22
CA ALA A 371 -32.45 8.13 32.98
C ALA A 371 -31.02 7.90 33.51
N GLY A 372 -30.88 8.06 34.83
CA GLY A 372 -29.63 7.94 35.56
C GLY A 372 -29.30 6.52 36.04
N PHE A 373 -28.02 6.31 36.30
CA PHE A 373 -27.51 5.39 37.32
C PHE A 373 -26.32 6.06 38.01
N SER A 374 -26.37 6.09 39.34
CA SER A 374 -25.47 6.85 40.20
C SER A 374 -24.16 6.08 40.45
N VAL A 375 -23.02 6.78 40.39
CA VAL A 375 -21.74 6.31 40.92
C VAL A 375 -21.38 7.22 42.08
N THR A 376 -21.53 6.71 43.30
CA THR A 376 -21.05 7.36 44.51
C THR A 376 -19.53 7.20 44.66
N SER A 377 -18.92 8.36 44.92
CA SER A 377 -17.56 8.67 45.33
C SER A 377 -16.83 7.67 46.23
N LEU A 378 -15.50 7.61 46.09
CA LEU A 378 -14.59 7.78 47.23
C LEU A 378 -13.16 8.12 46.79
N SER A 379 -12.76 9.34 47.12
CA SER A 379 -11.40 9.87 47.08
C SER A 379 -10.88 10.00 48.51
N SER A 380 -9.81 9.28 48.85
CA SER A 380 -8.81 9.52 49.90
C SER A 380 -8.02 8.21 50.07
N ALA A 381 -6.73 8.14 50.34
CA ALA A 381 -5.74 9.10 50.74
C ALA A 381 -4.38 8.64 50.18
N TYR A 382 -3.57 9.59 49.74
CA TYR A 382 -2.12 9.40 49.64
C TYR A 382 -1.59 9.44 51.07
N ASP A 383 -0.89 8.38 51.48
CA ASP A 383 -0.03 8.46 52.66
C ASP A 383 1.31 7.76 52.39
N SER A 384 2.36 8.52 52.64
CA SER A 384 3.75 8.21 52.32
C SER A 384 4.49 7.74 53.56
N THR A 385 5.04 6.52 53.54
CA THR A 385 6.18 6.14 54.39
C THR A 385 7.12 5.18 53.66
N PRO A 386 8.44 5.39 53.69
CA PRO A 386 9.41 4.49 53.07
C PRO A 386 9.81 3.39 54.07
N VAL A 387 9.44 2.15 53.79
CA VAL A 387 9.96 1.00 54.55
C VAL A 387 11.12 0.40 53.76
N SER A 388 12.33 0.58 54.30
CA SER A 388 13.50 -0.19 53.91
C SER A 388 13.38 -1.62 54.45
N SER A 389 13.45 -2.62 53.58
CA SER A 389 13.88 -3.96 53.98
C SER A 389 14.54 -4.68 52.83
N ASN A 390 15.84 -4.91 53.00
CA ASN A 390 16.62 -5.90 52.27
C ASN A 390 15.86 -7.22 52.17
N ALA A 391 15.56 -7.66 50.94
CA ALA A 391 15.22 -9.05 50.66
C ALA A 391 16.03 -9.50 49.43
N SER A 392 16.83 -10.52 49.70
CA SER A 392 17.77 -11.23 48.85
C SER A 392 17.32 -11.46 47.41
N ILE A 393 18.27 -11.21 46.51
CA ILE A 393 18.39 -11.78 45.18
C ILE A 393 18.21 -13.31 45.28
N SER A 394 17.06 -13.82 44.83
CA SER A 394 16.94 -15.21 44.42
C SER A 394 15.88 -15.34 43.34
N GLY A 395 16.27 -15.92 42.20
CA GLY A 395 15.33 -16.41 41.19
C GLY A 395 14.83 -15.38 40.16
N ASN A 396 15.72 -14.72 39.42
CA ASN A 396 15.35 -14.24 38.08
C ASN A 396 15.13 -15.47 37.18
N SER A 397 13.95 -16.08 37.26
CA SER A 397 13.44 -16.87 36.15
C SER A 397 13.21 -15.89 35.00
N TYR A 398 14.18 -15.79 34.10
CA TYR A 398 13.99 -15.15 32.79
C TYR A 398 12.82 -15.86 32.10
N ARG A 399 11.61 -15.33 32.25
CA ARG A 399 10.47 -15.76 31.44
C ARG A 399 10.77 -15.34 30.01
N ARG A 400 11.09 -16.33 29.17
CA ARG A 400 11.39 -16.16 27.74
C ARG A 400 10.21 -15.43 27.06
N PRO A 401 10.44 -14.50 26.12
CA PRO A 401 9.34 -13.81 25.45
C PRO A 401 8.60 -14.80 24.53
N LYS A 402 7.37 -15.18 24.92
CA LYS A 402 6.45 -15.98 24.11
C LYS A 402 6.14 -15.23 22.80
N THR A 403 6.04 -15.93 21.67
CA THR A 403 5.60 -15.30 20.41
C THR A 403 4.11 -14.98 20.55
N ARG A 404 3.80 -13.68 20.62
CA ARG A 404 2.47 -13.15 20.94
C ARG A 404 1.70 -12.83 19.66
N PHE A 405 0.42 -13.16 19.61
CA PHE A 405 -0.48 -12.76 18.53
C PHE A 405 -1.72 -12.03 19.05
N SER A 406 -2.21 -11.07 18.27
CA SER A 406 -3.40 -10.27 18.56
C SER A 406 -4.71 -11.00 18.29
N CYS A 407 -4.68 -12.06 17.49
CA CYS A 407 -5.86 -12.84 17.14
C CYS A 407 -5.54 -14.33 16.96
N PRO A 408 -6.53 -15.22 17.16
CA PRO A 408 -6.35 -16.67 17.01
C PRO A 408 -5.96 -17.07 15.58
N MET A 409 -6.44 -16.33 14.56
CA MET A 409 -6.08 -16.59 13.17
C MET A 409 -4.57 -16.51 12.92
N PHE A 410 -3.88 -15.50 13.47
CA PHE A 410 -2.42 -15.36 13.31
C PHE A 410 -1.65 -16.44 14.05
N ALA A 411 -2.14 -16.87 15.22
CA ALA A 411 -1.55 -18.00 15.94
C ALA A 411 -1.66 -19.29 15.10
N GLU A 412 -2.82 -19.54 14.48
CA GLU A 412 -3.02 -20.70 13.62
C GLU A 412 -2.16 -20.64 12.34
N MET A 413 -2.02 -19.47 11.72
CA MET A 413 -1.10 -19.26 10.60
C MET A 413 0.35 -19.59 10.98
N TYR A 414 0.78 -19.17 12.18
CA TYR A 414 2.14 -19.43 12.67
C TYR A 414 2.36 -20.93 12.91
N SER A 415 1.41 -21.59 13.57
CA SER A 415 1.43 -23.04 13.82
C SER A 415 1.42 -23.84 12.51
N SER A 416 0.58 -23.44 11.56
CA SER A 416 0.46 -24.04 10.22
C SER A 416 1.78 -23.99 9.46
N LEU A 417 2.44 -22.82 9.42
CA LEU A 417 3.75 -22.69 8.76
C LEU A 417 4.82 -23.56 9.43
N ARG A 418 4.82 -23.68 10.77
CA ARG A 418 5.75 -24.57 11.47
C ARG A 418 5.56 -26.03 11.11
N ARG A 419 4.31 -26.50 10.97
CA ARG A 419 4.00 -27.90 10.57
C ARG A 419 4.63 -28.29 9.24
N ILE A 420 4.74 -27.35 8.31
CA ILE A 420 5.37 -27.57 6.99
C ILE A 420 6.86 -27.17 6.94
N GLY A 421 7.51 -26.99 8.10
CA GLY A 421 8.93 -26.64 8.18
C GLY A 421 9.24 -25.24 7.63
N CYS A 422 8.34 -24.27 7.80
CA CYS A 422 8.53 -22.87 7.44
C CYS A 422 8.51 -21.99 8.69
N ASN A 423 9.61 -21.30 8.98
CA ASN A 423 9.63 -20.32 10.05
C ASN A 423 9.25 -18.94 9.51
N ALA A 424 8.10 -18.41 9.93
CA ALA A 424 7.65 -17.07 9.53
C ALA A 424 8.66 -15.96 9.88
N LYS A 425 9.50 -16.15 10.90
CA LYS A 425 10.57 -15.20 11.25
C LYS A 425 11.70 -15.19 10.22
N ASN A 426 11.81 -16.16 9.32
CA ASN A 426 12.86 -16.17 8.30
C ASN A 426 12.45 -15.43 7.02
N VAL A 427 11.18 -15.05 6.88
CA VAL A 427 10.70 -14.26 5.74
C VAL A 427 11.28 -12.85 5.81
N GLU A 428 12.04 -12.47 4.79
CA GLU A 428 12.71 -11.16 4.70
C GLU A 428 11.99 -10.20 3.74
N TYR A 429 11.31 -10.76 2.74
CA TYR A 429 10.68 -10.03 1.65
C TYR A 429 9.26 -10.52 1.39
N VAL A 430 8.41 -9.63 0.87
CA VAL A 430 7.09 -9.99 0.36
C VAL A 430 6.91 -9.43 -1.04
N LEU A 431 6.61 -10.30 -1.99
CA LEU A 431 6.09 -9.93 -3.30
C LEU A 431 4.60 -9.64 -3.15
N VAL A 432 4.14 -8.54 -3.72
CA VAL A 432 2.72 -8.23 -3.94
C VAL A 432 2.47 -8.31 -5.44
N ALA A 433 1.61 -9.25 -5.83
CA ALA A 433 1.21 -9.44 -7.22
C ALA A 433 -0.31 -9.53 -7.35
N ASP A 434 -0.88 -8.95 -8.39
CA ASP A 434 -2.30 -9.11 -8.71
C ASP A 434 -2.54 -10.50 -9.29
N ALA A 435 -3.70 -11.10 -9.01
CA ALA A 435 -4.04 -12.43 -9.49
C ALA A 435 -4.21 -12.54 -11.02
N ASP A 436 -4.15 -11.41 -11.75
CA ASP A 436 -4.20 -11.32 -13.21
C ASP A 436 -2.85 -10.92 -13.86
N THR A 437 -1.73 -11.14 -13.14
CA THR A 437 -0.40 -10.72 -13.57
C THR A 437 0.51 -11.91 -13.85
N TYR A 438 1.11 -11.93 -15.04
CA TYR A 438 2.16 -12.87 -15.40
C TYR A 438 3.54 -12.25 -15.13
N ILE A 439 4.33 -12.88 -14.27
CA ILE A 439 5.69 -12.45 -13.94
C ILE A 439 6.69 -13.24 -14.79
N ARG A 440 7.66 -12.56 -15.41
CA ARG A 440 8.69 -13.26 -16.19
C ARG A 440 9.58 -14.12 -15.28
N PRO A 441 10.14 -15.23 -15.80
CA PRO A 441 10.91 -16.18 -14.97
C PRO A 441 12.02 -15.55 -14.13
N ASN A 442 12.74 -14.58 -14.68
CA ASN A 442 13.82 -13.88 -13.99
C ASN A 442 13.40 -12.66 -13.14
N GLY A 443 12.10 -12.33 -13.12
CA GLY A 443 11.62 -11.10 -12.53
C GLY A 443 11.85 -11.01 -11.02
N LEU A 444 11.64 -12.12 -10.30
CA LEU A 444 11.82 -12.17 -8.84
C LEU A 444 13.29 -12.01 -8.43
N ASP A 445 14.19 -12.74 -9.08
CA ASP A 445 15.64 -12.70 -8.86
C ASP A 445 16.17 -11.27 -8.96
N ILE A 446 15.79 -10.56 -10.02
CA ILE A 446 16.22 -9.19 -10.26
C ILE A 446 15.75 -8.26 -9.15
N LEU A 447 14.48 -8.35 -8.73
CA LEU A 447 13.93 -7.48 -7.69
C LEU A 447 14.57 -7.76 -6.32
N VAL A 448 14.68 -9.03 -5.93
CA VAL A 448 15.28 -9.38 -4.63
C VAL A 448 16.77 -9.06 -4.61
N HIS A 449 17.51 -9.36 -5.68
CA HIS A 449 18.92 -8.97 -5.80
C HIS A 449 19.10 -7.46 -5.69
N SER A 450 18.20 -6.66 -6.30
CA SER A 450 18.24 -5.20 -6.18
C SER A 450 18.07 -4.74 -4.73
N LEU A 451 17.18 -5.37 -3.96
CA LEU A 451 17.00 -5.08 -2.54
C LEU A 451 18.23 -5.49 -1.73
N GLU A 452 18.81 -6.66 -2.00
CA GLU A 452 20.02 -7.12 -1.29
C GLU A 452 21.25 -6.26 -1.57
N ALA A 453 21.40 -5.78 -2.80
CA ALA A 453 22.51 -4.92 -3.20
C ALA A 453 22.45 -3.53 -2.54
N ASP A 454 21.25 -3.01 -2.22
CA ASP A 454 21.07 -1.71 -1.58
C ASP A 454 20.18 -1.82 -0.31
N PRO A 455 20.80 -1.90 0.89
CA PRO A 455 20.09 -1.95 2.17
C PRO A 455 19.22 -0.72 2.47
N THR A 456 19.41 0.40 1.76
CA THR A 456 18.58 1.59 1.92
C THR A 456 17.22 1.45 1.24
N LEU A 457 16.97 0.37 0.50
CA LEU A 457 15.70 0.16 -0.20
C LEU A 457 14.66 -0.52 0.70
N SER A 458 13.50 0.12 0.81
CA SER A 458 12.31 -0.42 1.50
C SER A 458 11.40 -1.21 0.56
N GLY A 459 11.41 -0.91 -0.74
CA GLY A 459 10.65 -1.63 -1.75
C GLY A 459 11.03 -1.29 -3.18
N VAL A 460 10.80 -2.24 -4.08
CA VAL A 460 11.11 -2.12 -5.51
C VAL A 460 9.98 -2.64 -6.38
N CYS A 461 9.75 -2.03 -7.54
CA CYS A 461 8.79 -2.53 -8.53
C CYS A 461 9.43 -2.69 -9.92
N GLY A 462 8.88 -3.61 -10.72
CA GLY A 462 9.31 -3.85 -12.10
C GLY A 462 8.50 -3.10 -13.16
N GLU A 463 8.87 -3.27 -14.43
CA GLU A 463 8.15 -2.76 -15.61
C GLU A 463 6.87 -3.58 -15.87
N THR A 464 5.71 -2.94 -15.72
CA THR A 464 4.41 -3.54 -16.06
C THR A 464 4.08 -3.29 -17.53
N LYS A 465 3.83 -4.35 -18.30
CA LYS A 465 3.47 -4.28 -19.73
C LYS A 465 2.05 -4.76 -19.98
N VAL A 466 1.45 -4.27 -21.05
CA VAL A 466 0.12 -4.68 -21.52
C VAL A 466 0.21 -5.99 -22.30
N GLU A 467 -0.53 -7.00 -21.87
CA GLU A 467 -0.58 -8.30 -22.52
C GLU A 467 -1.53 -8.33 -23.71
N ASN A 468 -2.80 -7.97 -23.49
CA ASN A 468 -3.88 -7.97 -24.47
C ASN A 468 -3.87 -6.74 -25.41
N ARG A 469 -2.67 -6.23 -25.74
CA ARG A 469 -2.40 -4.98 -26.48
C ARG A 469 -3.08 -4.84 -27.86
N ARG A 470 -3.52 -5.93 -28.46
CA ARG A 470 -4.16 -5.98 -29.80
C ARG A 470 -5.59 -6.50 -29.78
N GLN A 471 -6.19 -6.68 -28.60
CA GLN A 471 -7.53 -7.25 -28.47
C GLN A 471 -8.61 -6.28 -28.95
N THR A 472 -8.55 -5.02 -28.51
CA THR A 472 -9.48 -3.95 -28.90
C THR A 472 -8.77 -2.62 -29.08
N TYR A 473 -9.41 -1.65 -29.74
CA TYR A 473 -8.90 -0.27 -29.81
C TYR A 473 -8.60 0.32 -28.42
N ILE A 474 -9.46 0.04 -27.43
CA ILE A 474 -9.29 0.48 -26.04
C ILE A 474 -8.03 -0.13 -25.41
N THR A 475 -7.72 -1.41 -25.67
CA THR A 475 -6.46 -2.01 -25.21
C THR A 475 -5.23 -1.41 -25.89
N SER A 476 -5.34 -1.08 -27.19
CA SER A 476 -4.22 -0.58 -27.99
C SER A 476 -3.79 0.84 -27.58
N ILE A 477 -4.73 1.74 -27.28
CA ILE A 477 -4.41 3.09 -26.81
C ILE A 477 -3.76 3.10 -25.42
N GLN A 478 -3.90 2.03 -24.63
CA GLN A 478 -3.30 1.93 -23.30
C GLN A 478 -1.83 1.52 -23.32
N VAL A 479 -1.33 0.91 -24.41
CA VAL A 479 0.05 0.38 -24.47
C VAL A 479 1.09 1.47 -24.24
N PHE A 480 0.95 2.58 -24.94
CA PHE A 480 1.86 3.71 -24.79
C PHE A 480 1.60 4.50 -23.51
N GLU A 481 0.36 4.54 -23.03
CA GLU A 481 0.04 5.12 -21.72
C GLU A 481 0.79 4.39 -20.60
N TYR A 482 0.78 3.06 -20.58
CA TYR A 482 1.57 2.27 -19.65
C TYR A 482 3.07 2.53 -19.81
N PHE A 483 3.57 2.72 -21.03
CA PHE A 483 4.97 3.12 -21.22
C PHE A 483 5.29 4.49 -20.60
N LEU A 484 4.39 5.47 -20.74
CA LEU A 484 4.53 6.79 -20.12
C LEU A 484 4.48 6.71 -18.59
N THR A 485 3.47 6.05 -18.03
CA THR A 485 3.18 6.08 -16.57
C THR A 485 3.95 5.02 -15.78
N HIS A 486 4.12 3.81 -16.32
CA HIS A 486 4.76 2.68 -15.62
C HIS A 486 6.24 2.49 -15.99
N CYS A 487 6.76 3.20 -16.99
CA CYS A 487 8.19 3.17 -17.31
C CYS A 487 8.84 4.55 -17.21
N LEU A 488 8.41 5.54 -18.00
CA LEU A 488 9.09 6.85 -18.04
C LEU A 488 8.92 7.62 -16.73
N LEU A 489 7.68 7.76 -16.25
CA LEU A 489 7.40 8.48 -15.00
C LEU A 489 8.06 7.79 -13.79
N LYS A 490 7.91 6.46 -13.65
CA LYS A 490 8.60 5.70 -12.59
C LYS A 490 10.13 5.82 -12.66
N SER A 491 10.71 5.93 -13.85
CA SER A 491 12.14 6.17 -14.00
C SER A 491 12.54 7.57 -13.51
N PHE A 492 11.73 8.57 -13.82
CA PHE A 492 11.91 9.94 -13.32
C PHE A 492 11.84 9.99 -11.79
N GLU A 493 10.77 9.43 -11.20
CA GLU A 493 10.59 9.36 -9.75
C GLU A 493 11.75 8.61 -9.07
N SER A 494 12.09 7.43 -9.59
CA SER A 494 13.18 6.58 -9.09
C SER A 494 14.53 7.30 -9.12
N PHE A 495 14.82 8.08 -10.17
CA PHE A 495 16.10 8.76 -10.30
C PHE A 495 16.25 9.92 -9.30
N TYR A 496 15.24 10.79 -9.22
CA TYR A 496 15.32 12.04 -8.45
C TYR A 496 14.90 11.91 -6.98
N ALA A 497 13.98 11.00 -6.66
CA ALA A 497 13.42 10.88 -5.33
C ALA A 497 13.05 9.42 -5.00
N ASN A 498 11.81 9.22 -4.53
CA ASN A 498 11.18 7.93 -4.28
C ASN A 498 10.17 7.69 -5.39
N VAL A 499 10.01 6.43 -5.79
CA VAL A 499 8.83 6.03 -6.58
C VAL A 499 7.60 6.23 -5.70
N LEU A 500 6.70 7.10 -6.14
CA LEU A 500 5.55 7.56 -5.36
C LEU A 500 4.46 6.48 -5.27
N VAL A 501 4.45 5.54 -6.23
CA VAL A 501 3.62 4.32 -6.20
C VAL A 501 4.39 3.13 -6.72
N LEU A 502 4.66 2.17 -5.86
CA LEU A 502 5.03 0.83 -6.27
C LEU A 502 3.76 0.10 -6.74
N SER A 503 3.74 -0.39 -7.97
CA SER A 503 2.51 -0.90 -8.59
C SER A 503 2.04 -2.17 -7.87
N GLY A 504 0.77 -2.24 -7.50
CA GLY A 504 0.19 -3.38 -6.80
C GLY A 504 0.24 -4.73 -7.54
N CYS A 505 0.66 -4.75 -8.81
CA CYS A 505 0.74 -5.96 -9.63
C CYS A 505 2.11 -6.66 -9.62
N PHE A 506 3.21 -5.94 -9.35
CA PHE A 506 4.56 -6.52 -9.36
C PHE A 506 5.56 -5.68 -8.55
N THR A 507 5.54 -5.88 -7.24
CA THR A 507 6.36 -5.14 -6.28
C THR A 507 6.89 -6.06 -5.19
N VAL A 508 8.15 -5.89 -4.79
CA VAL A 508 8.72 -6.57 -3.61
C VAL A 508 9.02 -5.53 -2.53
N TYR A 509 8.47 -5.75 -1.33
CA TYR A 509 8.77 -4.97 -0.14
C TYR A 509 9.71 -5.71 0.79
N ARG A 510 10.63 -4.97 1.41
CA ARG A 510 11.45 -5.44 2.53
C ARG A 510 10.62 -5.41 3.81
N LEU A 511 10.50 -6.55 4.49
CA LEU A 511 9.75 -6.66 5.73
C LEU A 511 10.50 -6.05 6.92
N LYS A 512 11.80 -6.33 7.00
CA LYS A 512 12.68 -5.92 8.09
C LYS A 512 14.09 -5.66 7.60
N ARG A 513 14.84 -4.91 8.40
CA ARG A 513 16.22 -4.55 8.12
C ARG A 513 17.13 -4.98 9.24
N HIS A 514 18.34 -5.33 8.86
CA HIS A 514 19.38 -5.80 9.76
C HIS A 514 20.43 -4.71 9.88
N GLU A 515 20.48 -4.05 11.03
CA GLU A 515 21.44 -2.99 11.32
C GLU A 515 22.42 -3.45 12.40
N LYS A 516 23.57 -2.79 12.48
CA LYS A 516 24.44 -2.91 13.64
C LYS A 516 24.16 -1.73 14.55
N ASP A 517 23.89 -2.01 15.82
CA ASP A 517 23.80 -0.96 16.82
C ASP A 517 25.14 -0.20 16.89
N PRO A 518 25.16 1.11 16.64
CA PRO A 518 26.38 1.91 16.69
C PRO A 518 27.09 1.86 18.04
N ARG A 519 26.35 1.64 19.13
CA ARG A 519 26.89 1.63 20.51
C ARG A 519 27.41 0.26 20.92
N THR A 520 26.67 -0.80 20.60
CA THR A 520 26.98 -2.16 21.09
C THR A 520 27.61 -3.06 20.03
N GLY A 521 27.61 -2.65 18.76
CA GLY A 521 28.07 -3.44 17.62
C GLY A 521 27.19 -4.67 17.33
N LYS A 522 26.16 -4.93 18.15
CA LYS A 522 25.25 -6.07 18.01
C LYS A 522 24.32 -5.88 16.82
N LYS A 523 23.97 -6.99 16.17
CA LYS A 523 22.99 -7.00 15.10
C LYS A 523 21.59 -6.75 15.70
N VAL A 524 20.96 -5.67 15.29
CA VAL A 524 19.60 -5.28 15.68
C VAL A 524 18.70 -5.39 14.46
N ILE A 525 17.56 -6.05 14.63
CA ILE A 525 16.52 -6.12 13.61
C ILE A 525 15.58 -4.95 13.85
N LYS A 526 15.39 -4.10 12.83
CA LYS A 526 14.38 -3.04 12.83
C LYS A 526 13.30 -3.35 11.80
N PRO A 527 12.05 -2.91 12.04
CA PRO A 527 11.03 -3.01 11.02
C PRO A 527 11.37 -2.13 9.81
N ALA A 528 11.04 -2.61 8.61
CA ALA A 528 11.00 -1.81 7.38
C ALA A 528 9.52 -1.52 7.07
N VAL A 529 8.91 -2.14 6.05
CA VAL A 529 7.46 -1.95 5.82
C VAL A 529 6.60 -2.40 7.01
N LEU A 530 7.12 -3.31 7.85
CA LEU A 530 6.46 -3.78 9.08
C LEU A 530 6.46 -2.77 10.24
N ASP A 531 6.80 -1.50 10.00
CA ASP A 531 6.76 -0.48 11.06
C ASP A 531 5.34 -0.40 11.64
N PRO A 532 5.16 -0.56 12.98
CA PRO A 532 3.84 -0.54 13.59
C PRO A 532 3.04 0.73 13.31
N ARG A 533 3.71 1.87 13.08
CA ARG A 533 3.07 3.15 12.76
C ARG A 533 2.48 3.14 11.35
N ILE A 534 3.18 2.52 10.38
CA ILE A 534 2.66 2.32 9.02
C ILE A 534 1.42 1.43 9.10
N MET A 535 1.49 0.29 9.78
CA MET A 535 0.38 -0.66 9.83
C MET A 535 -0.86 -0.09 10.52
N ARG A 536 -0.67 0.68 11.60
CA ARG A 536 -1.78 1.36 12.28
C ARG A 536 -2.49 2.34 11.33
N ASP A 537 -1.74 3.21 10.65
CA ASP A 537 -2.35 4.19 9.74
C ASP A 537 -2.92 3.52 8.49
N TYR A 538 -2.30 2.43 8.01
CA TYR A 538 -2.81 1.66 6.87
C TYR A 538 -4.17 0.99 7.16
N MET A 539 -4.43 0.68 8.43
CA MET A 539 -5.70 0.17 8.94
C MET A 539 -6.75 1.27 9.18
N ALA A 540 -6.41 2.56 9.02
CA ALA A 540 -7.32 3.65 9.33
C ALA A 540 -8.61 3.61 8.50
N GLU A 541 -9.69 3.95 9.20
CA GLU A 541 -11.03 4.03 8.66
C GLU A 541 -11.29 5.42 8.07
N PRO A 542 -11.79 5.50 6.82
CA PRO A 542 -12.21 6.77 6.25
C PRO A 542 -13.52 7.26 6.88
N LYS A 543 -13.59 8.55 7.22
CA LYS A 543 -14.81 9.24 7.66
C LYS A 543 -15.28 10.27 6.64
N LEU A 544 -14.35 10.89 5.91
CA LEU A 544 -14.62 11.94 4.92
C LEU A 544 -14.40 11.43 3.48
N MET A 545 -15.01 12.07 2.48
CA MET A 545 -14.82 11.71 1.05
C MET A 545 -13.35 11.82 0.63
N ARG A 546 -12.66 12.88 1.07
CA ARG A 546 -11.21 12.99 0.90
C ARG A 546 -10.46 11.75 1.44
N GLU A 547 -10.85 11.25 2.60
CA GLU A 547 -10.21 10.09 3.23
C GLU A 547 -10.55 8.81 2.46
N HIS A 548 -11.79 8.65 1.96
CA HIS A 548 -12.09 7.54 1.05
C HIS A 548 -11.20 7.56 -0.19
N ASN A 549 -11.06 8.71 -0.85
CA ASN A 549 -10.21 8.83 -2.04
C ASN A 549 -8.70 8.64 -1.73
N LEU A 550 -8.27 8.97 -0.52
CA LEU A 550 -6.89 8.76 -0.06
C LEU A 550 -6.62 7.28 0.29
N LEU A 551 -7.48 6.69 1.11
CA LEU A 551 -7.23 5.46 1.87
C LEU A 551 -7.74 4.19 1.18
N THR A 552 -8.78 4.28 0.33
CA THR A 552 -9.56 3.08 -0.08
C THR A 552 -9.49 2.72 -1.56
N ILE A 553 -9.29 3.68 -2.47
CA ILE A 553 -9.40 3.45 -3.92
C ILE A 553 -8.04 3.22 -4.63
N GLY A 554 -6.94 3.41 -3.91
CA GLY A 554 -5.56 3.21 -4.38
C GLY A 554 -4.68 2.79 -3.22
N GLU A 555 -4.91 1.58 -2.73
CA GLU A 555 -4.26 1.03 -1.54
C GLU A 555 -2.73 0.92 -1.68
N ASP A 556 -2.25 0.62 -2.89
CA ASP A 556 -0.83 0.59 -3.23
C ASP A 556 -0.16 1.96 -3.09
N ARG A 557 -0.83 3.01 -3.56
CA ARG A 557 -0.40 4.40 -3.43
C ARG A 557 -0.45 4.86 -1.98
N TYR A 558 -1.47 4.45 -1.22
CA TYR A 558 -1.56 4.81 0.19
C TYR A 558 -0.46 4.13 1.02
N LEU A 559 -0.20 2.84 0.80
CA LEU A 559 0.91 2.15 1.45
C LEU A 559 2.26 2.82 1.13
N CYS A 560 2.48 3.16 -0.14
CA CYS A 560 3.70 3.85 -0.57
C CYS A 560 3.83 5.24 0.09
N THR A 561 2.72 5.98 0.23
CA THR A 561 2.65 7.26 0.96
C THR A 561 3.09 7.10 2.41
N LEU A 562 2.61 6.07 3.10
CA LEU A 562 3.00 5.79 4.48
C LEU A 562 4.46 5.34 4.59
N VAL A 563 4.93 4.49 3.69
CA VAL A 563 6.35 4.05 3.62
C VAL A 563 7.27 5.26 3.47
N ILE A 564 6.97 6.16 2.53
CA ILE A 564 7.75 7.37 2.29
C ILE A 564 7.73 8.31 3.51
N ARG A 565 6.58 8.41 4.19
CA ARG A 565 6.38 9.28 5.36
C ARG A 565 7.14 8.81 6.60
N TYR A 566 7.11 7.51 6.86
CA TYR A 566 7.64 6.94 8.11
C TYR A 566 9.09 6.45 7.98
N LEU A 567 9.50 5.98 6.80
CA LEU A 567 10.86 5.48 6.55
C LEU A 567 11.70 6.55 5.84
N ASN A 568 11.94 7.67 6.50
CA ASN A 568 12.67 8.83 5.95
C ASN A 568 14.14 8.53 5.57
N ASP A 569 14.68 7.43 6.07
CA ASP A 569 16.04 6.93 5.82
C ASP A 569 16.11 5.82 4.76
N MET A 570 14.95 5.39 4.22
CA MET A 570 14.86 4.38 3.19
C MET A 570 14.26 4.94 1.89
N ARG A 571 14.41 4.18 0.79
CA ARG A 571 13.89 4.58 -0.52
C ARG A 571 13.09 3.49 -1.24
N THR A 572 12.19 3.93 -2.11
CA THR A 572 11.50 3.08 -3.09
C THR A 572 12.07 3.31 -4.49
N ARG A 573 12.25 2.22 -5.25
CA ARG A 573 12.89 2.27 -6.58
C ARG A 573 12.14 1.48 -7.65
N TYR A 574 12.34 1.91 -8.89
CA TYR A 574 11.86 1.22 -10.09
C TYR A 574 13.01 0.51 -10.79
N ILE A 575 12.83 -0.78 -11.08
CA ILE A 575 13.83 -1.66 -11.68
C ILE A 575 13.33 -2.13 -13.07
N PRO A 576 13.73 -1.45 -14.17
CA PRO A 576 13.18 -1.73 -15.50
C PRO A 576 13.56 -3.09 -16.08
N ALA A 577 14.55 -3.78 -15.49
CA ALA A 577 15.00 -5.10 -15.92
C ALA A 577 14.03 -6.22 -15.50
N ALA A 578 13.34 -6.05 -14.37
CA ALA A 578 12.29 -6.96 -13.93
C ALA A 578 11.00 -6.59 -14.66
N VAL A 579 10.36 -7.54 -15.35
CA VAL A 579 9.19 -7.26 -16.20
C VAL A 579 8.05 -8.21 -15.84
N CYS A 580 6.83 -7.67 -15.79
CA CYS A 580 5.59 -8.44 -15.75
C CYS A 580 4.64 -8.00 -16.88
N THR A 581 3.63 -8.80 -17.15
CA THR A 581 2.52 -8.45 -18.04
C THR A 581 1.19 -8.60 -17.32
N THR A 582 0.27 -7.67 -17.57
CA THR A 582 -1.09 -7.68 -17.02
C THR A 582 -2.12 -7.47 -18.13
N THR A 583 -3.36 -7.89 -17.87
CA THR A 583 -4.49 -7.69 -18.76
C THR A 583 -5.13 -6.34 -18.44
N VAL A 584 -5.27 -5.48 -19.46
CA VAL A 584 -5.89 -4.15 -19.30
C VAL A 584 -7.37 -4.19 -19.71
N PRO A 585 -8.19 -3.23 -19.23
CA PRO A 585 -9.57 -3.09 -19.67
C PRO A 585 -9.71 -3.05 -21.19
N ASP A 586 -10.63 -3.85 -21.72
CA ASP A 586 -10.93 -3.95 -23.16
C ASP A 586 -12.15 -3.12 -23.57
N THR A 587 -12.95 -2.68 -22.61
CA THR A 587 -14.12 -1.81 -22.78
C THR A 587 -13.94 -0.43 -22.16
N LEU A 588 -14.59 0.58 -22.73
CA LEU A 588 -14.46 1.98 -22.28
C LEU A 588 -15.01 2.21 -20.86
N SER A 589 -16.14 1.59 -20.50
CA SER A 589 -16.74 1.74 -19.16
C SER A 589 -15.80 1.23 -18.06
N VAL A 590 -15.21 0.05 -18.26
CA VAL A 590 -14.24 -0.56 -17.35
C VAL A 590 -12.98 0.30 -17.26
N LEU A 591 -12.48 0.81 -18.41
CA LEU A 591 -11.35 1.72 -18.44
C LEU A 591 -11.64 2.99 -17.61
N LEU A 592 -12.77 3.65 -17.82
CA LEU A 592 -13.13 4.87 -17.09
C LEU A 592 -13.24 4.62 -15.58
N CYS A 593 -13.84 3.50 -15.15
CA CYS A 593 -13.89 3.10 -13.75
C CYS A 593 -12.50 2.91 -13.14
N GLN A 594 -11.57 2.28 -13.86
CA GLN A 594 -10.21 2.09 -13.39
C GLN A 594 -9.46 3.44 -13.28
N ARG A 595 -9.56 4.29 -14.32
CA ARG A 595 -8.83 5.57 -14.36
C ARG A 595 -9.36 6.60 -13.40
N ARG A 596 -10.66 6.57 -13.10
CA ARG A 596 -11.25 7.33 -12.00
C ARG A 596 -10.52 7.07 -10.68
N ARG A 597 -10.32 5.79 -10.33
CA ARG A 597 -9.63 5.38 -9.08
C ARG A 597 -8.17 5.82 -9.08
N TRP A 598 -7.48 5.66 -10.21
CA TRP A 598 -6.06 6.04 -10.32
C TRP A 598 -5.85 7.55 -10.24
N THR A 599 -6.67 8.35 -10.93
CA THR A 599 -6.59 9.82 -10.89
C THR A 599 -6.93 10.36 -9.51
N ASN A 600 -8.03 9.89 -8.90
CA ASN A 600 -8.45 10.41 -7.60
C ASN A 600 -7.44 10.02 -6.50
N SER A 601 -7.00 8.76 -6.45
CA SER A 601 -5.96 8.35 -5.50
C SER A 601 -4.67 9.16 -5.68
N LEU A 602 -4.25 9.42 -6.92
CA LEU A 602 -3.08 10.24 -7.22
C LEU A 602 -3.20 11.64 -6.61
N ILE A 603 -4.27 12.37 -6.92
CA ILE A 603 -4.44 13.75 -6.45
C ILE A 603 -4.43 13.80 -4.91
N HIS A 604 -5.16 12.89 -4.26
CA HIS A 604 -5.31 12.91 -2.81
C HIS A 604 -4.04 12.50 -2.06
N ASN A 605 -3.34 11.45 -2.49
CA ASN A 605 -2.08 11.01 -1.87
C ASN A 605 -0.94 12.00 -2.13
N HIS A 606 -0.85 12.53 -3.36
CA HIS A 606 0.18 13.50 -3.69
C HIS A 606 0.00 14.80 -2.95
N PHE A 607 -1.25 15.29 -2.85
CA PHE A 607 -1.54 16.47 -2.06
C PHE A 607 -1.26 16.24 -0.56
N ASP A 608 -1.53 15.05 -0.03
CA ASP A 608 -1.19 14.70 1.35
C ASP A 608 0.33 14.71 1.60
N LEU A 609 1.14 14.13 0.71
CA LEU A 609 2.61 14.20 0.77
C LEU A 609 3.15 15.62 0.55
N PHE A 610 2.48 16.45 -0.25
CA PHE A 610 2.89 17.82 -0.49
C PHE A 610 2.66 18.71 0.75
N VAL A 611 1.49 18.58 1.38
CA VAL A 611 1.14 19.33 2.60
C VAL A 611 1.90 18.81 3.82
N ASN A 612 2.09 17.49 3.91
CA ASN A 612 2.81 16.82 4.99
C ASN A 612 4.06 16.14 4.44
N PRO A 613 5.10 16.92 4.04
CA PRO A 613 6.30 16.36 3.43
C PRO A 613 7.11 15.51 4.40
N PRO A 614 7.71 14.40 3.93
CA PRO A 614 8.57 13.55 4.75
C PRO A 614 9.81 14.31 5.23
N ALA A 615 10.26 13.98 6.44
CA ALA A 615 11.40 14.59 7.08
C ALA A 615 12.72 13.95 6.62
N PHE A 616 12.99 13.96 5.31
CA PHE A 616 14.22 13.38 4.78
C PHE A 616 15.46 14.08 5.34
N PRO A 617 16.52 13.32 5.68
CA PRO A 617 17.72 13.88 6.31
C PRO A 617 18.49 14.82 5.36
N SER A 618 18.52 14.50 4.07
CA SER A 618 19.28 15.28 3.07
C SER A 618 18.46 16.45 2.50
N PHE A 619 19.04 17.65 2.46
CA PHE A 619 18.46 18.80 1.74
C PHE A 619 18.22 18.50 0.26
N ARG A 620 19.17 17.83 -0.40
CA ARG A 620 19.06 17.44 -1.82
C ARG A 620 17.83 16.57 -2.06
N LEU A 621 17.60 15.57 -1.20
CA LEU A 621 16.44 14.68 -1.33
C LEU A 621 15.12 15.43 -1.08
N ARG A 622 15.09 16.34 -0.10
CA ARG A 622 13.92 17.21 0.15
C ARG A 622 13.59 18.11 -1.05
N PHE A 623 14.61 18.73 -1.64
CA PHE A 623 14.44 19.61 -2.80
C PHE A 623 13.88 18.82 -4.00
N TRP A 624 14.55 17.72 -4.37
CA TRP A 624 14.12 16.91 -5.52
C TRP A 624 12.75 16.27 -5.32
N PHE A 625 12.45 15.78 -4.11
CA PHE A 625 11.13 15.27 -3.80
C PHE A 625 10.05 16.34 -4.01
N LYS A 626 10.22 17.55 -3.48
CA LYS A 626 9.28 18.65 -3.70
C LYS A 626 9.12 18.99 -5.18
N LEU A 627 10.20 18.99 -5.95
CA LEU A 627 10.16 19.25 -7.39
C LEU A 627 9.36 18.17 -8.13
N VAL A 628 9.60 16.88 -7.84
CA VAL A 628 8.82 15.76 -8.41
C VAL A 628 7.34 15.90 -8.05
N MET A 629 7.02 16.17 -6.78
CA MET A 629 5.64 16.36 -6.32
C MET A 629 4.93 17.50 -7.04
N VAL A 630 5.59 18.67 -7.16
CA VAL A 630 5.03 19.84 -7.86
C VAL A 630 4.83 19.54 -9.35
N SER A 631 5.80 18.89 -9.99
CA SER A 631 5.73 18.50 -11.40
C SER A 631 4.52 17.60 -11.69
N GLU A 632 4.28 16.59 -10.85
CA GLU A 632 3.16 15.66 -11.04
C GLU A 632 1.81 16.28 -10.72
N LEU A 633 1.70 17.04 -9.63
CA LEU A 633 0.48 17.77 -9.30
C LEU A 633 0.14 18.79 -10.39
N TRP A 634 1.16 19.50 -10.91
CA TRP A 634 1.00 20.41 -12.05
C TRP A 634 0.51 19.66 -13.29
N SER A 635 1.16 18.54 -13.64
CA SER A 635 0.78 17.75 -14.82
C SER A 635 -0.66 17.24 -14.71
N ALA A 636 -1.06 16.71 -13.55
CA ALA A 636 -2.43 16.28 -13.30
C ALA A 636 -3.44 17.42 -13.37
N ALA A 637 -3.10 18.60 -12.85
CA ALA A 637 -3.97 19.77 -12.87
C ALA A 637 -4.06 20.41 -14.26
N ALA A 638 -2.99 20.41 -15.05
CA ALA A 638 -2.90 21.25 -16.23
C ALA A 638 -3.33 20.54 -17.54
N ILE A 639 -3.22 19.20 -17.61
CA ILE A 639 -3.67 18.40 -18.76
C ILE A 639 -5.13 18.67 -19.19
N PRO A 640 -6.12 18.77 -18.27
CA PRO A 640 -7.51 19.05 -18.62
C PRO A 640 -7.72 20.41 -19.28
N PHE A 641 -6.78 21.34 -19.10
CA PHE A 641 -6.88 22.71 -19.60
C PHE A 641 -6.08 22.90 -20.89
N PHE A 642 -4.90 22.28 -21.03
CA PHE A 642 -4.03 22.53 -22.17
C PHE A 642 -4.63 22.18 -23.53
N LEU A 643 -5.43 21.10 -23.64
CA LEU A 643 -6.01 20.71 -24.94
C LEU A 643 -7.13 21.65 -25.40
N PRO A 644 -8.19 21.90 -24.61
CA PRO A 644 -9.21 22.88 -24.99
C PRO A 644 -8.61 24.28 -25.23
N PHE A 645 -7.64 24.66 -24.39
CA PHE A 645 -6.94 25.94 -24.49
C PHE A 645 -6.08 26.06 -25.75
N GLY A 646 -5.28 25.04 -26.05
CA GLY A 646 -4.46 24.99 -27.27
C GLY A 646 -5.31 25.04 -28.53
N PHE A 647 -6.48 24.40 -28.52
CA PHE A 647 -7.44 24.47 -29.62
C PHE A 647 -8.03 25.88 -29.81
N VAL A 648 -8.43 26.55 -28.72
CA VAL A 648 -8.89 27.94 -28.77
C VAL A 648 -7.79 28.88 -29.27
N ILE A 649 -6.54 28.74 -28.78
CA ILE A 649 -5.39 29.50 -29.27
C ILE A 649 -5.16 29.26 -30.76
N ALA A 650 -5.24 28.01 -31.23
CA ALA A 650 -5.02 27.70 -32.64
C ALA A 650 -6.05 28.39 -33.55
N ILE A 651 -7.31 28.46 -33.13
CA ILE A 651 -8.40 29.12 -33.88
C ILE A 651 -8.25 30.63 -33.89
N TYR A 652 -8.15 31.27 -32.71
CA TYR A 652 -8.06 32.73 -32.62
C TYR A 652 -6.72 33.27 -33.10
N GLY A 653 -5.69 32.45 -32.98
CA GLY A 653 -4.32 32.83 -33.07
C GLY A 653 -3.69 32.73 -34.43
N PHE A 654 -4.31 32.08 -35.42
CA PHE A 654 -3.74 31.78 -36.73
C PHE A 654 -3.02 32.98 -37.41
N TRP A 655 -3.40 34.20 -37.04
CA TRP A 655 -2.89 35.46 -37.58
C TRP A 655 -1.77 36.14 -36.76
N THR A 656 -1.27 35.58 -35.65
CA THR A 656 -0.20 36.18 -34.82
C THR A 656 1.09 35.33 -34.79
N HIS A 657 2.28 35.87 -34.51
CA HIS A 657 3.50 35.04 -34.43
C HIS A 657 3.62 34.26 -33.11
N LEU A 658 3.01 34.76 -32.03
CA LEU A 658 3.01 34.10 -30.73
C LEU A 658 2.31 32.74 -30.80
N THR A 659 1.33 32.58 -31.69
CA THR A 659 0.57 31.34 -31.85
C THR A 659 1.32 30.30 -32.65
N TRP A 660 2.13 30.68 -33.63
CA TRP A 660 3.04 29.76 -34.30
C TRP A 660 4.11 29.22 -33.34
N LEU A 661 4.62 30.05 -32.42
CA LEU A 661 5.50 29.57 -31.34
C LEU A 661 4.76 28.61 -30.40
N SER A 662 3.55 28.96 -29.99
CA SER A 662 2.70 28.15 -29.11
C SER A 662 2.30 26.81 -29.75
N LEU A 663 1.98 26.83 -31.04
CA LEU A 663 1.63 25.65 -31.83
C LEU A 663 2.86 24.75 -32.00
N SER A 664 4.02 25.34 -32.33
CA SER A 664 5.29 24.61 -32.44
C SER A 664 5.67 23.93 -31.12
N PHE A 665 5.54 24.65 -30.00
CA PHE A 665 5.75 24.09 -28.67
C PHE A 665 4.75 22.96 -28.37
N THR A 666 3.47 23.14 -28.69
CA THR A 666 2.42 22.12 -28.48
C THR A 666 2.69 20.86 -29.29
N ILE A 667 3.05 21.01 -30.57
CA ILE A 667 3.45 19.89 -31.44
C ILE A 667 4.67 19.19 -30.84
N PHE A 668 5.68 19.96 -30.41
CA PHE A 668 6.86 19.41 -29.76
C PHE A 668 6.50 18.61 -28.50
N LEU A 669 5.62 19.11 -27.63
CA LEU A 669 5.15 18.40 -26.44
C LEU A 669 4.55 17.03 -26.77
N PHE A 670 3.68 16.95 -27.79
CA PHE A 670 3.03 15.70 -28.16
C PHE A 670 3.95 14.72 -28.90
N CYS A 671 4.91 15.24 -29.67
CA CYS A 671 5.91 14.45 -30.39
C CYS A 671 7.05 13.94 -29.49
N LEU A 672 7.36 14.67 -28.41
CA LEU A 672 8.49 14.36 -27.55
C LEU A 672 8.42 12.95 -26.92
N PRO A 673 7.28 12.47 -26.37
CA PRO A 673 7.15 11.09 -25.90
C PRO A 673 7.53 10.02 -26.95
N GLY A 674 7.09 10.21 -28.19
CA GLY A 674 7.46 9.32 -29.30
C GLY A 674 8.96 9.36 -29.58
N LEU A 675 9.56 10.55 -29.60
CA LEU A 675 11.00 10.70 -29.75
C LEU A 675 11.78 10.06 -28.59
N ILE A 676 11.29 10.20 -27.35
CA ILE A 676 11.87 9.56 -26.16
C ILE A 676 11.88 8.04 -26.32
N ALA A 677 10.78 7.45 -26.80
CA ALA A 677 10.72 6.02 -27.06
C ALA A 677 11.81 5.56 -28.04
N LEU A 678 12.06 6.34 -29.10
CA LEU A 678 13.14 6.07 -30.06
C LEU A 678 14.54 6.21 -29.42
N MET A 679 14.79 7.31 -28.69
CA MET A 679 16.07 7.56 -28.02
C MET A 679 16.39 6.52 -26.93
N ALA A 680 15.36 6.02 -26.24
CA ALA A 680 15.47 4.94 -25.27
C ALA A 680 15.68 3.55 -25.91
N GLY A 681 15.74 3.45 -27.24
CA GLY A 681 15.91 2.19 -27.98
C GLY A 681 14.64 1.32 -28.02
N ARG A 682 13.48 1.85 -27.62
CA ARG A 682 12.20 1.16 -27.57
C ARG A 682 11.42 1.40 -28.87
N ARG A 683 11.97 0.98 -30.01
CA ARG A 683 11.39 1.26 -31.35
C ARG A 683 9.92 0.83 -31.50
N THR A 684 9.52 -0.28 -30.87
CA THR A 684 8.13 -0.75 -30.91
C THR A 684 7.16 0.21 -30.23
N GLN A 685 7.61 0.96 -29.22
CA GLN A 685 6.79 1.94 -28.51
C GLN A 685 6.51 3.18 -29.37
N PHE A 686 7.35 3.48 -30.36
CA PHE A 686 7.07 4.55 -31.32
C PHE A 686 5.82 4.25 -32.17
N GLY A 687 5.61 3.00 -32.59
CA GLY A 687 4.38 2.61 -33.28
C GLY A 687 3.14 2.77 -32.39
N TRP A 688 3.25 2.38 -31.11
CA TRP A 688 2.17 2.56 -30.14
C TRP A 688 1.89 4.02 -29.78
N TRP A 689 2.91 4.88 -29.83
CA TRP A 689 2.73 6.33 -29.67
C TRP A 689 1.78 6.90 -30.72
N ILE A 690 1.92 6.49 -31.99
CA ILE A 690 1.01 6.94 -33.07
C ILE A 690 -0.44 6.56 -32.75
N VAL A 691 -0.67 5.32 -32.29
CA VAL A 691 -2.01 4.86 -31.88
C VAL A 691 -2.53 5.67 -30.69
N PHE A 692 -1.66 5.96 -29.71
CA PHE A 692 -2.01 6.74 -28.53
C PHE A 692 -2.40 8.19 -28.85
N LEU A 693 -1.88 8.79 -29.91
CA LEU A 693 -2.29 10.14 -30.34
C LEU A 693 -3.81 10.23 -30.60
N PHE A 694 -4.41 9.18 -31.16
CA PHE A 694 -5.87 9.12 -31.36
C PHE A 694 -6.65 8.92 -30.06
N GLY A 695 -5.99 8.44 -29.00
CA GLY A 695 -6.54 8.32 -27.65
C GLY A 695 -6.41 9.60 -26.81
N LEU A 696 -5.71 10.64 -27.28
CA LEU A 696 -5.45 11.85 -26.49
C LEU A 696 -6.72 12.55 -25.96
N PRO A 697 -7.81 12.71 -26.74
CA PRO A 697 -9.05 13.32 -26.22
C PRO A 697 -9.63 12.55 -25.04
N LEU A 698 -9.53 11.22 -25.05
CA LEU A 698 -9.98 10.38 -23.95
C LEU A 698 -9.16 10.67 -22.68
N TRP A 699 -7.83 10.68 -22.79
CA TRP A 699 -6.94 10.86 -21.65
C TRP A 699 -6.93 12.28 -21.09
N ALA A 700 -7.06 13.29 -21.94
CA ALA A 700 -6.93 14.67 -21.54
C ALA A 700 -8.25 15.34 -21.18
N ILE A 701 -9.39 14.86 -21.69
CA ILE A 701 -10.71 15.48 -21.46
C ILE A 701 -11.63 14.52 -20.71
N VAL A 702 -11.91 13.35 -21.31
CA VAL A 702 -12.95 12.45 -20.80
C VAL A 702 -12.57 11.88 -19.44
N VAL A 703 -11.35 11.34 -19.28
CA VAL A 703 -10.89 10.75 -18.03
C VAL A 703 -10.89 11.77 -16.88
N PRO A 704 -10.27 12.96 -17.00
CA PRO A 704 -10.30 13.94 -15.91
C PRO A 704 -11.71 14.42 -15.55
N LEU A 705 -12.56 14.71 -16.54
CA LEU A 705 -13.95 15.12 -16.27
C LEU A 705 -14.74 13.99 -15.60
N TYR A 706 -14.57 12.75 -16.04
CA TYR A 706 -15.21 11.59 -15.42
C TYR A 706 -14.71 11.37 -13.98
N SER A 707 -13.41 11.51 -13.74
CA SER A 707 -12.79 11.39 -12.41
C SER A 707 -13.35 12.41 -11.42
N LEU A 708 -13.47 13.67 -11.86
CA LEU A 708 -14.06 14.76 -11.08
C LEU A 708 -15.57 14.55 -10.88
N TRP A 709 -16.28 14.13 -11.92
CA TRP A 709 -17.72 13.88 -11.87
C TRP A 709 -18.09 12.70 -10.98
N LYS A 710 -17.22 11.71 -10.83
CA LYS A 710 -17.45 10.50 -10.02
C LYS A 710 -16.56 10.45 -8.76
N MET A 711 -16.09 11.59 -8.26
CA MET A 711 -15.21 11.65 -7.07
C MET A 711 -15.87 11.18 -5.76
N ASP A 712 -17.20 11.18 -5.72
CA ASP A 712 -18.08 10.69 -4.65
C ASP A 712 -18.48 9.22 -4.82
N ASP A 713 -18.03 8.55 -5.88
CA ASP A 713 -18.28 7.13 -6.12
C ASP A 713 -17.10 6.30 -5.59
N PHE A 714 -17.30 5.71 -4.42
CA PHE A 714 -16.33 4.85 -3.74
C PHE A 714 -16.42 3.38 -4.15
N SER A 715 -17.37 3.01 -5.03
CA SER A 715 -17.51 1.63 -5.46
C SER A 715 -16.34 1.21 -6.35
N TRP A 716 -15.97 -0.07 -6.31
CA TRP A 716 -14.96 -0.61 -7.23
C TRP A 716 -15.46 -0.67 -8.69
N GLY A 717 -16.77 -0.49 -8.93
CA GLY A 717 -17.39 -0.41 -10.25
C GLY A 717 -17.35 -1.72 -11.05
N SER A 718 -17.61 -1.64 -12.35
CA SER A 718 -17.69 -2.79 -13.28
C SER A 718 -16.34 -3.47 -13.59
N THR A 719 -15.24 -3.11 -12.91
CA THR A 719 -13.92 -3.70 -13.22
C THR A 719 -13.80 -5.17 -12.83
N ARG A 720 -14.68 -5.65 -11.95
CA ARG A 720 -14.76 -7.06 -11.53
C ARG A 720 -16.22 -7.43 -11.28
N PRO A 721 -17.00 -7.68 -12.34
CA PRO A 721 -18.41 -8.00 -12.19
C PRO A 721 -18.55 -9.33 -11.44
N THR A 722 -19.48 -9.36 -10.51
CA THR A 722 -19.87 -10.57 -9.78
C THR A 722 -21.24 -10.99 -10.27
N ASN A 723 -21.56 -12.29 -10.13
CA ASN A 723 -22.88 -12.82 -10.48
C ASN A 723 -24.03 -12.18 -9.64
N THR A 724 -23.70 -11.40 -8.61
CA THR A 724 -24.61 -10.75 -7.64
C THR A 724 -24.60 -9.22 -7.75
N SER A 725 -24.56 -8.67 -8.97
CA SER A 725 -24.57 -7.21 -9.16
C SER A 725 -25.81 -6.56 -8.50
N PRO A 726 -25.72 -5.34 -7.92
CA PRO A 726 -26.76 -4.78 -7.04
C PRO A 726 -28.07 -4.42 -7.75
N ASP A 727 -28.10 -4.41 -9.08
CA ASP A 727 -29.22 -3.93 -9.90
C ASP A 727 -30.06 -5.06 -10.51
N GLY A 728 -29.81 -6.32 -10.13
CA GLY A 728 -30.61 -7.48 -10.57
C GLY A 728 -31.53 -7.95 -9.46
N GLU A 729 -32.84 -7.99 -9.72
CA GLU A 729 -33.82 -8.66 -8.86
C GLU A 729 -33.32 -10.03 -8.43
N ALA A 730 -33.50 -10.34 -7.14
CA ALA A 730 -33.12 -11.60 -6.54
C ALA A 730 -33.88 -12.76 -7.22
N GLY A 731 -33.30 -13.30 -8.28
CA GLY A 731 -33.73 -14.56 -8.89
C GLY A 731 -33.43 -15.70 -7.92
N SER A 732 -34.50 -16.33 -7.42
CA SER A 732 -34.54 -17.44 -6.47
C SER A 732 -33.85 -18.71 -6.98
N THR A 733 -32.52 -18.71 -7.03
CA THR A 733 -31.73 -19.94 -7.04
C THR A 733 -30.91 -19.94 -5.76
N GLU A 734 -31.24 -20.85 -4.83
CA GLU A 734 -30.35 -21.25 -3.74
C GLU A 734 -28.99 -21.59 -4.36
N LYS A 735 -28.03 -20.67 -4.23
CA LYS A 735 -26.66 -20.87 -4.66
C LYS A 735 -25.84 -21.12 -3.41
N GLU A 736 -25.20 -22.30 -3.41
CA GLU A 736 -24.36 -22.88 -2.36
C GLU A 736 -23.55 -21.81 -1.61
N TYR A 737 -24.07 -21.41 -0.45
CA TYR A 737 -23.25 -20.86 0.61
C TYR A 737 -22.25 -21.95 0.99
N VAL A 738 -20.95 -21.64 0.98
CA VAL A 738 -19.99 -22.52 1.65
C VAL A 738 -20.25 -22.33 3.14
N ALA A 739 -21.21 -23.09 3.66
CA ALA A 739 -21.15 -23.50 5.03
C ALA A 739 -19.88 -24.33 5.11
N VAL A 740 -18.83 -23.74 5.66
CA VAL A 740 -18.01 -24.57 6.53
C VAL A 740 -18.99 -24.97 7.62
N ASP A 741 -19.61 -26.14 7.48
CA ASP A 741 -20.45 -26.72 8.51
C ASP A 741 -19.54 -26.82 9.74
N VAL A 742 -19.67 -25.84 10.63
CA VAL A 742 -19.01 -25.87 11.93
C VAL A 742 -19.81 -26.90 12.72
N PRO A 743 -19.24 -28.05 13.10
CA PRO A 743 -19.93 -28.93 14.02
C PRO A 743 -20.17 -28.14 15.30
N GLU A 744 -21.42 -28.07 15.77
CA GLU A 744 -21.69 -27.58 17.12
C GLU A 744 -20.80 -28.37 18.10
N PRO A 745 -20.20 -27.71 19.10
CA PRO A 745 -19.47 -28.43 20.12
C PRO A 745 -20.45 -29.36 20.82
N THR A 746 -20.40 -30.65 20.52
CA THR A 746 -21.06 -31.66 21.32
C THR A 746 -20.39 -31.64 22.69
N PHE A 747 -20.98 -30.88 23.61
CA PHE A 747 -20.77 -31.03 25.04
C PHE A 747 -21.22 -32.45 25.38
N ARG A 748 -20.29 -33.40 25.36
CA ARG A 748 -20.48 -34.62 26.13
C ARG A 748 -20.33 -34.21 27.59
N GLU A 749 -21.46 -34.04 28.27
CA GLU A 749 -21.53 -34.09 29.73
C GLU A 749 -21.03 -35.47 30.18
N GLY A 750 -19.70 -35.60 30.28
CA GLY A 750 -19.06 -36.68 31.01
C GLY A 750 -19.11 -36.33 32.48
N ASN A 751 -20.13 -36.82 33.19
CA ASN A 751 -20.13 -36.89 34.65
C ASN A 751 -18.86 -37.63 35.12
N GLY A 752 -17.88 -36.88 35.60
CA GLY A 752 -16.63 -37.42 36.12
C GLY A 752 -15.94 -36.38 36.99
N SER A 753 -16.20 -36.43 38.29
CA SER A 753 -15.53 -35.62 39.31
C SER A 753 -14.02 -35.86 39.27
N TYR A 754 -13.24 -34.87 38.83
CA TYR A 754 -11.78 -34.90 38.96
C TYR A 754 -11.37 -34.38 40.34
N ASN A 755 -10.96 -35.33 41.18
CA ASN A 755 -10.33 -35.10 42.47
C ASN A 755 -8.85 -34.74 42.22
N MET A 756 -8.45 -33.50 42.53
CA MET A 756 -7.04 -33.10 42.54
C MET A 756 -6.38 -33.76 43.76
N ASN A 757 -5.51 -34.75 43.55
CA ASN A 757 -4.33 -35.02 44.37
C ASN A 757 -3.49 -36.14 43.74
N HIS A 758 -2.16 -35.96 43.76
CA HIS A 758 -1.08 -36.85 43.32
C HIS A 758 -0.57 -36.70 41.88
N LEU A 759 0.46 -35.86 41.72
CA LEU A 759 1.51 -36.03 40.73
C LEU A 759 2.83 -36.32 41.48
N THR A 760 3.28 -37.56 41.41
CA THR A 760 4.69 -37.97 41.59
C THR A 760 5.12 -38.73 40.34
N PRO A 761 6.38 -38.60 39.88
CA PRO A 761 6.82 -39.16 38.61
C PRO A 761 7.30 -40.60 38.78
N SER A 762 6.75 -41.53 37.99
CA SER A 762 7.28 -42.91 37.89
C SER A 762 7.72 -43.26 36.48
N SER A 763 9.00 -43.60 36.41
CA SER A 763 9.81 -44.28 35.40
C SER A 763 9.16 -45.27 34.43
N THR A 764 9.72 -45.27 33.21
CA THR A 764 10.06 -46.41 32.32
C THR A 764 8.95 -47.35 31.84
N ASN A 765 8.79 -47.45 30.52
CA ASN A 765 8.67 -48.74 29.82
C ASN A 765 9.00 -48.59 28.31
N LEU A 766 10.23 -48.96 27.94
CA LEU A 766 10.64 -49.34 26.59
C LEU A 766 10.44 -50.87 26.44
N PRO A 767 9.91 -51.39 25.33
CA PRO A 767 9.85 -52.83 25.09
C PRO A 767 11.18 -53.38 24.53
N ARG A 768 11.64 -54.51 25.08
CA ARG A 768 12.85 -55.25 24.67
C ARG A 768 12.57 -56.32 23.60
N VAL A 769 13.15 -56.09 22.42
CA VAL A 769 13.97 -56.95 21.51
C VAL A 769 13.85 -58.49 21.53
N SER A 770 13.96 -59.09 20.33
CA SER A 770 14.61 -60.39 20.05
C SER A 770 15.23 -60.39 18.62
N PRO A 771 16.24 -61.24 18.30
CA PRO A 771 17.52 -60.77 17.73
C PRO A 771 17.86 -61.16 16.26
N ALA A 772 18.91 -60.46 15.80
CA ALA A 772 19.74 -60.50 14.58
C ALA A 772 19.78 -61.73 13.64
N HIS A 773 19.84 -61.42 12.34
CA HIS A 773 20.70 -62.14 11.38
C HIS A 773 21.49 -61.16 10.49
N HIS A 774 22.82 -61.24 10.59
CA HIS A 774 23.80 -60.64 9.66
C HIS A 774 23.86 -61.42 8.35
N ARG A 775 23.97 -60.72 7.21
CA ARG A 775 24.77 -61.15 6.06
C ARG A 775 25.40 -59.95 5.35
N HIS A 776 26.72 -60.01 5.21
CA HIS A 776 27.56 -59.19 4.34
C HIS A 776 27.56 -59.73 2.90
N SER A 777 27.60 -58.84 1.91
CA SER A 777 28.32 -58.94 0.63
C SER A 777 28.05 -57.65 -0.18
N VAL A 778 29.00 -56.72 -0.33
CA VAL A 778 29.95 -56.61 -1.47
C VAL A 778 29.23 -56.62 -2.83
N VAL A 779 29.05 -55.44 -3.43
CA VAL A 779 29.74 -54.87 -4.61
C VAL A 779 29.46 -53.37 -4.64
#